data_AF-A0AAV2QTE0-F1
#
_entry.id   AF-A0AAV2QTE0-F1
#
_cell.length_a   1.000
_cell.length_b   1.000
_cell.length_c   1.000
_cell.angle_alpha   90.00
_cell.angle_beta   90.00
_cell.angle_gamma   90.00
#
_symmetry.space_group_name_H-M   'P 1'
#
loop_
_entity.id
_entity.type
_entity.pdbx_description
1 polymer ?
#
loop_
_entity_poly.entity_id
_entity_poly.type
_entity_poly.pdbx_seq_one_letter_code
_entity_poly.pdbx_strand_id
1 'polypeptide(L)'
;MWRPSSVGKRPAVAALLLAVLLTVAQKVGAMGGYLKMFEAQHNPPDPCYGESGPQKCMPDFVNAAFGREVVASSVCGTPPSRHCTAVHEEKGDVKMQCDICDDSNPAQSHPPHYLTDLNNPNNLTCWRSAPVVTDDGDDLQTSQGNVTLILSLGKKYELTYISLQLCGHKPDSLSIYKSMDYGRSWQPFQYYSSQCRKVYGRKAGLVIGKANEQEALCTDQHLDRNGPRPLKAAATSSRIAFSTLEGRPSSYDFDSSPVLQDWVTATDIKVVLERLHPEVDDPTTENDVQTVAVAEETSSYAVADLAVGGRCKCNGHAHRCVEDKDTGHLACDCKHNTAGRDCEKCKPFHFDRPWGRATAREAHQCVACNCNLHARRCRFNMELYKLSGRVSGGVCLKCRHNTAGRHCHYCKEGYYRDQTKPITHRKACKACECHPVGASGKTCNQTTGQCPCKDGVTGITCNRCAKGYQQSRSPIAPCVKVPDPITNRPVQAEAPSCGKCRINTKRLKVKKYCRRDYALVARVINKELLGEYTRFDIQVMNVYKRSRQLRVRRGSDQLWVRNADLACKCPKIKVGKEFLILGDSDQQSRPGFVINRRSMVIEWRNDWQLRMRRFLKKAGKCRNSRYGRDASTYELEQIAREA
;
A
#
# COMPACT_ATOMS: atom_id res chain seq x y z
N MET A 1 13.60 -57.59 78.89
CA MET A 1 14.41 -58.79 79.16
C MET A 1 14.42 -59.63 77.88
N TRP A 2 15.60 -59.84 77.30
CA TRP A 2 15.98 -60.92 76.37
C TRP A 2 15.46 -60.92 74.92
N ARG A 3 16.39 -60.63 73.98
CA ARG A 3 16.58 -61.32 72.67
C ARG A 3 17.17 -62.74 72.93
N PRO A 4 17.50 -63.60 71.92
CA PRO A 4 17.27 -63.66 70.45
C PRO A 4 16.68 -65.05 70.01
N SER A 5 16.35 -65.37 68.73
CA SER A 5 17.29 -66.00 67.76
C SER A 5 16.67 -66.34 66.39
N SER A 6 17.35 -65.84 65.34
CA SER A 6 17.78 -66.49 64.08
C SER A 6 16.76 -67.06 63.07
N VAL A 7 16.53 -66.42 61.90
CA VAL A 7 17.35 -66.38 60.66
C VAL A 7 17.30 -67.66 59.82
N GLY A 8 16.79 -67.53 58.58
CA GLY A 8 16.88 -68.57 57.55
C GLY A 8 16.42 -68.16 56.15
N LYS A 9 17.35 -67.56 55.37
CA LYS A 9 17.56 -67.68 53.89
C LYS A 9 16.40 -67.21 52.98
N ARG A 10 16.57 -66.23 52.07
CA ARG A 10 17.37 -66.32 50.82
C ARG A 10 17.67 -64.91 50.24
N PRO A 11 18.94 -64.45 50.15
CA PRO A 11 19.31 -63.17 49.55
C PRO A 11 19.85 -63.33 48.11
N ALA A 12 19.27 -64.23 47.31
CA ALA A 12 19.73 -64.45 45.92
C ALA A 12 18.72 -63.94 44.87
N VAL A 13 17.42 -63.93 45.19
CA VAL A 13 16.37 -63.50 44.24
C VAL A 13 16.21 -61.97 44.22
N ALA A 14 16.38 -61.32 45.38
CA ALA A 14 16.30 -59.86 45.48
C ALA A 14 17.49 -59.15 44.80
N ALA A 15 18.69 -59.74 44.85
CA ALA A 15 19.87 -59.19 44.19
C ALA A 15 19.79 -59.29 42.66
N LEU A 16 19.23 -60.39 42.13
CA LEU A 16 19.00 -60.54 40.69
C LEU A 16 17.89 -59.60 40.18
N LEU A 17 16.81 -59.43 40.95
CA LEU A 17 15.76 -58.46 40.61
C LEU A 17 16.24 -57.01 40.67
N LEU A 18 17.09 -56.64 41.64
CA LEU A 18 17.71 -55.31 41.67
C LEU A 18 18.70 -55.11 40.52
N ALA A 19 19.51 -56.12 40.17
CA ALA A 19 20.43 -56.03 39.04
C ALA A 19 19.70 -55.93 37.69
N VAL A 20 18.58 -56.64 37.52
CA VAL A 20 17.72 -56.52 36.33
C VAL A 20 17.00 -55.16 36.32
N LEU A 21 16.53 -54.65 37.45
CA LEU A 21 15.91 -53.32 37.52
C LEU A 21 16.92 -52.19 37.30
N LEU A 22 18.17 -52.32 37.76
CA LEU A 22 19.24 -51.34 37.50
C LEU A 22 19.73 -51.38 36.05
N THR A 23 19.78 -52.55 35.41
CA THR A 23 20.15 -52.66 33.98
C THR A 23 19.01 -52.21 33.05
N VAL A 24 17.75 -52.43 33.43
CA VAL A 24 16.58 -51.86 32.73
C VAL A 24 16.50 -50.35 32.97
N ALA A 25 16.79 -49.84 34.17
CA ALA A 25 16.83 -48.40 34.43
C ALA A 25 17.99 -47.70 33.68
N GLN A 26 19.16 -48.34 33.53
CA GLN A 26 20.26 -47.82 32.70
C GLN A 26 19.94 -47.88 31.20
N LYS A 27 19.17 -48.86 30.71
CA LYS A 27 18.72 -48.89 29.30
C LYS A 27 17.53 -47.97 29.00
N VAL A 28 16.65 -47.70 29.97
CA VAL A 28 15.56 -46.72 29.83
C VAL A 28 16.10 -45.28 29.98
N GLY A 29 17.12 -45.06 30.82
CA GLY A 29 17.85 -43.79 30.89
C GLY A 29 18.70 -43.49 29.65
N ALA A 30 19.23 -44.52 28.98
CA ALA A 30 19.97 -44.36 27.73
C ALA A 30 19.05 -44.13 26.50
N MET A 31 17.81 -44.65 26.46
CA MET A 31 16.86 -44.30 25.41
C MET A 31 16.15 -42.95 25.62
N GLY A 32 16.02 -42.48 26.87
CA GLY A 32 15.50 -41.15 27.17
C GLY A 32 16.46 -39.99 26.86
N GLY A 33 17.77 -40.28 26.74
CA GLY A 33 18.81 -39.31 26.36
C GLY A 33 18.99 -39.16 24.84
N TYR A 34 18.74 -40.21 24.06
CA TYR A 34 18.83 -40.15 22.60
C TYR A 34 17.57 -39.57 21.94
N LEU A 35 16.39 -39.68 22.58
CA LEU A 35 15.15 -39.05 22.09
C LEU A 35 14.97 -37.58 22.53
N LYS A 36 15.76 -37.09 23.50
CA LYS A 36 15.79 -35.68 23.91
C LYS A 36 16.80 -34.81 23.16
N MET A 37 17.53 -35.37 22.20
CA MET A 37 18.40 -34.61 21.28
C MET A 37 17.66 -34.11 20.03
N PHE A 38 16.41 -34.54 19.81
CA PHE A 38 15.58 -34.12 18.67
C PHE A 38 14.32 -33.35 19.04
N GLU A 39 14.09 -33.08 20.32
CA GLU A 39 12.93 -32.30 20.81
C GLU A 39 13.31 -30.86 21.20
N ALA A 40 14.30 -30.33 20.47
CA ALA A 40 14.49 -28.90 20.27
C ALA A 40 14.45 -28.61 18.76
N GLN A 41 13.45 -29.13 18.04
CA GLN A 41 12.97 -28.45 16.83
C GLN A 41 12.33 -27.13 17.29
N HIS A 42 13.19 -26.16 17.61
CA HIS A 42 12.85 -24.77 17.40
C HIS A 42 12.35 -24.72 15.96
N ASN A 43 11.07 -24.41 15.75
CA ASN A 43 10.62 -23.91 14.46
C ASN A 43 11.68 -22.88 14.04
N PRO A 44 12.37 -23.07 12.90
CA PRO A 44 13.36 -22.09 12.48
C PRO A 44 12.67 -20.72 12.49
N PRO A 45 13.29 -19.69 13.08
CA PRO A 45 12.68 -18.37 13.14
C PRO A 45 12.27 -17.96 11.72
N ASP A 46 11.05 -17.45 11.56
CA ASP A 46 10.51 -17.09 10.24
C ASP A 46 11.47 -16.09 9.57
N PRO A 47 12.15 -16.46 8.46
CA PRO A 47 13.22 -15.64 7.89
C PRO A 47 12.72 -14.28 7.39
N CYS A 48 11.40 -14.09 7.27
CA CYS A 48 10.76 -12.81 6.98
C CYS A 48 10.89 -11.78 8.13
N TYR A 49 11.28 -12.19 9.34
CA TYR A 49 11.43 -11.30 10.48
C TYR A 49 12.80 -11.52 11.14
N GLY A 50 13.65 -10.49 11.09
CA GLY A 50 14.93 -10.45 11.80
C GLY A 50 14.80 -9.78 13.17
N GLU A 51 15.93 -9.60 13.86
CA GLU A 51 15.98 -8.93 15.17
C GLU A 51 15.50 -7.48 15.13
N SER A 52 15.74 -6.78 14.01
CA SER A 52 15.34 -5.39 13.76
C SER A 52 13.92 -5.26 13.19
N GLY A 53 13.19 -6.36 13.03
CA GLY A 53 11.82 -6.40 12.52
C GLY A 53 11.71 -7.03 11.12
N PRO A 54 10.73 -6.62 10.30
CA PRO A 54 10.45 -7.24 9.01
C PRO A 54 11.60 -7.03 8.01
N GLN A 55 11.98 -8.08 7.30
CA GLN A 55 13.04 -8.08 6.28
C GLN A 55 12.60 -8.87 5.04
N LYS A 56 13.27 -8.67 3.90
CA LYS A 56 12.99 -9.43 2.68
C LYS A 56 13.22 -10.93 2.92
N CYS A 57 12.26 -11.75 2.49
CA CYS A 57 12.38 -13.20 2.49
C CYS A 57 11.92 -13.77 1.14
N MET A 58 12.61 -14.80 0.65
CA MET A 58 12.34 -15.40 -0.64
C MET A 58 12.22 -16.92 -0.51
N PRO A 59 11.42 -17.58 -1.34
CA PRO A 59 11.38 -19.04 -1.39
C PRO A 59 12.68 -19.66 -1.84
N ASP A 60 12.87 -20.92 -1.47
CA ASP A 60 14.01 -21.72 -1.91
C ASP A 60 14.08 -21.84 -3.44
N PHE A 61 15.30 -22.03 -3.93
CA PHE A 61 15.55 -22.28 -5.35
C PHE A 61 15.25 -23.74 -5.66
N VAL A 62 14.47 -23.98 -6.71
CA VAL A 62 14.03 -25.32 -7.09
C VAL A 62 14.11 -25.51 -8.59
N ASN A 63 14.24 -26.77 -9.03
CA ASN A 63 13.82 -27.15 -10.37
C ASN A 63 12.29 -27.21 -10.38
N ALA A 64 11.65 -26.18 -10.93
CA ALA A 64 10.21 -26.06 -10.95
C ALA A 64 9.54 -27.09 -11.89
N ALA A 65 10.30 -27.72 -12.80
CA ALA A 65 9.82 -28.76 -13.70
C ALA A 65 9.75 -30.15 -13.07
N PHE A 66 10.57 -30.41 -12.04
CA PHE A 66 10.73 -31.74 -11.46
C PHE A 66 9.39 -32.36 -11.01
N GLY A 67 9.13 -33.59 -11.45
CA GLY A 67 7.92 -34.35 -11.15
C GLY A 67 6.63 -33.81 -11.76
N ARG A 68 6.70 -32.87 -12.72
CA ARG A 68 5.53 -32.31 -13.38
C ARG A 68 5.32 -32.91 -14.76
N GLU A 69 4.05 -33.13 -15.10
CA GLU A 69 3.69 -33.59 -16.43
C GLU A 69 3.98 -32.52 -17.50
N VAL A 70 4.64 -32.95 -18.58
CA VAL A 70 4.93 -32.14 -19.77
C VAL A 70 4.05 -32.64 -20.91
N VAL A 71 3.34 -31.73 -21.57
CA VAL A 71 2.54 -32.04 -22.75
C VAL A 71 3.43 -31.94 -23.98
N ALA A 72 3.75 -33.08 -24.59
CA ALA A 72 4.48 -33.18 -25.84
C ALA A 72 3.50 -33.31 -27.03
N SER A 73 3.77 -32.61 -28.14
CA SER A 73 2.93 -32.74 -29.35
C SER A 73 3.17 -34.02 -30.14
N SER A 74 4.33 -34.67 -29.94
CA SER A 74 4.73 -35.89 -30.64
C SER A 74 5.46 -36.81 -29.66
N VAL A 75 5.14 -38.10 -29.70
CA VAL A 75 5.78 -39.16 -28.90
C VAL A 75 5.87 -40.40 -29.79
N CYS A 76 6.99 -41.12 -29.76
CA CYS A 76 7.12 -42.37 -30.51
C CYS A 76 6.33 -43.51 -29.83
N GLY A 77 6.00 -44.57 -30.59
CA GLY A 77 5.46 -45.82 -30.03
C GLY A 77 4.05 -46.20 -30.48
N THR A 78 3.29 -45.28 -31.09
CA THR A 78 1.96 -45.57 -31.67
C THR A 78 1.79 -44.95 -33.07
N PRO A 79 1.93 -45.74 -34.15
CA PRO A 79 2.37 -47.14 -34.18
C PRO A 79 3.85 -47.29 -33.76
N PRO A 80 4.32 -48.51 -33.41
CA PRO A 80 5.72 -48.76 -33.10
C PRO A 80 6.63 -48.28 -34.24
N SER A 81 7.66 -47.50 -33.89
CA SER A 81 8.52 -46.83 -34.86
C SER A 81 9.99 -47.18 -34.64
N ARG A 82 10.71 -47.42 -35.73
CA ARG A 82 12.16 -47.70 -35.71
C ARG A 82 12.94 -46.40 -35.64
N HIS A 83 13.96 -46.35 -34.80
CA HIS A 83 14.89 -45.22 -34.72
C HIS A 83 16.32 -45.72 -34.77
N CYS A 84 17.19 -45.00 -35.45
CA CYS A 84 18.59 -45.38 -35.65
C CYS A 84 19.53 -44.29 -35.16
N THR A 85 20.67 -44.68 -34.61
CA THR A 85 21.76 -43.78 -34.20
C THR A 85 23.07 -44.24 -34.82
N ALA A 86 23.82 -43.31 -35.37
CA ALA A 86 25.17 -43.55 -35.88
C ALA A 86 26.12 -43.81 -34.71
N VAL A 87 26.78 -44.96 -34.68
CA VAL A 87 27.84 -45.28 -33.73
C VAL A 87 29.16 -45.36 -34.50
N HIS A 88 30.13 -44.53 -34.14
CA HIS A 88 31.48 -44.57 -34.72
C HIS A 88 32.32 -45.63 -34.01
N GLU A 89 32.80 -46.65 -34.75
CA GLU A 89 33.74 -47.64 -34.23
C GLU A 89 35.19 -47.12 -34.30
N GLU A 90 36.10 -47.72 -33.51
CA GLU A 90 37.52 -47.32 -33.40
C GLU A 90 38.31 -47.37 -34.73
N LYS A 91 37.78 -48.05 -35.75
CA LYS A 91 38.38 -48.17 -37.08
C LYS A 91 37.95 -47.08 -38.08
N GLY A 92 37.07 -46.16 -37.67
CA GLY A 92 36.50 -45.13 -38.55
C GLY A 92 35.26 -45.57 -39.33
N ASP A 93 34.85 -46.84 -39.22
CA ASP A 93 33.60 -47.33 -39.79
C ASP A 93 32.39 -46.83 -38.97
N VAL A 94 31.36 -46.33 -39.66
CA VAL A 94 30.09 -45.87 -39.07
C VAL A 94 29.09 -47.01 -39.10
N LYS A 95 28.64 -47.48 -37.93
CA LYS A 95 27.61 -48.52 -37.82
C LYS A 95 26.30 -47.91 -37.32
N MET A 96 25.22 -48.15 -38.06
CA MET A 96 23.87 -47.77 -37.62
C MET A 96 23.34 -48.79 -36.61
N GLN A 97 23.14 -48.37 -35.36
CA GLN A 97 22.41 -49.14 -34.37
C GLN A 97 20.96 -48.65 -34.35
N CYS A 98 20.00 -49.57 -34.53
CA CYS A 98 18.59 -49.22 -34.57
C CYS A 98 17.79 -49.98 -33.51
N ASP A 99 16.97 -49.24 -32.78
CA ASP A 99 16.06 -49.76 -31.76
C ASP A 99 14.60 -49.47 -32.14
N ILE A 100 13.67 -50.20 -31.52
CA ILE A 100 12.23 -50.03 -31.74
C ILE A 100 11.65 -49.27 -30.56
N CYS A 101 10.93 -48.19 -30.84
CA CYS A 101 10.10 -47.52 -29.85
C CYS A 101 8.68 -48.07 -29.93
N ASP A 102 8.18 -48.60 -28.82
CA ASP A 102 6.85 -49.20 -28.69
C ASP A 102 6.25 -48.78 -27.34
N ASP A 103 5.14 -48.05 -27.37
CA ASP A 103 4.48 -47.54 -26.15
C ASP A 103 3.79 -48.67 -25.36
N SER A 104 3.52 -49.81 -26.00
CA SER A 104 2.93 -50.97 -25.33
C SER A 104 3.92 -51.73 -24.44
N ASN A 105 5.23 -51.53 -24.64
CA ASN A 105 6.29 -52.15 -23.86
C ASN A 105 7.06 -51.11 -23.03
N PRO A 106 6.95 -51.11 -21.68
CA PRO A 106 7.61 -50.13 -20.82
C PRO A 106 9.13 -50.01 -21.04
N ALA A 107 9.82 -51.11 -21.41
CA ALA A 107 11.26 -51.10 -21.66
C ALA A 107 11.66 -50.40 -22.98
N GLN A 108 10.72 -50.21 -23.89
CA GLN A 108 10.89 -49.57 -25.21
C GLN A 108 10.07 -48.28 -25.36
N SER A 109 9.32 -47.91 -24.31
CA SER A 109 8.53 -46.69 -24.26
C SER A 109 9.40 -45.48 -23.91
N HIS A 110 9.09 -44.34 -24.53
CA HIS A 110 9.79 -43.07 -24.32
C HIS A 110 8.84 -41.91 -23.99
N PRO A 111 8.02 -42.04 -22.92
CA PRO A 111 6.95 -41.10 -22.60
C PRO A 111 7.45 -39.73 -22.10
N PRO A 112 6.62 -38.67 -22.18
CA PRO A 112 7.01 -37.31 -21.77
C PRO A 112 7.37 -37.14 -20.29
N HIS A 113 6.95 -38.04 -19.39
CA HIS A 113 7.30 -37.94 -17.98
C HIS A 113 8.81 -38.12 -17.70
N TYR A 114 9.54 -38.78 -18.62
CA TYR A 114 11.01 -38.84 -18.60
C TYR A 114 11.68 -37.48 -18.81
N LEU A 115 10.95 -36.43 -19.17
CA LEU A 115 11.51 -35.08 -19.24
C LEU A 115 11.75 -34.47 -17.85
N THR A 116 11.13 -34.99 -16.79
CA THR A 116 11.10 -34.33 -15.48
C THR A 116 11.25 -35.29 -14.31
N ASP A 117 11.62 -36.53 -14.59
CA ASP A 117 11.89 -37.55 -13.59
C ASP A 117 13.26 -37.33 -12.92
N LEU A 118 13.71 -38.31 -12.14
CA LEU A 118 15.02 -38.26 -11.50
C LEU A 118 16.11 -38.58 -12.54
N ASN A 119 16.71 -37.55 -13.11
CA ASN A 119 17.82 -37.67 -14.05
C ASN A 119 19.07 -38.30 -13.39
N ASN A 120 19.36 -39.55 -13.75
CA ASN A 120 20.55 -40.28 -13.31
C ASN A 120 21.55 -40.43 -14.48
N PRO A 121 22.75 -39.83 -14.40
CA PRO A 121 23.74 -39.93 -15.49
C PRO A 121 24.16 -41.36 -15.86
N ASN A 122 24.05 -42.31 -14.94
CA ASN A 122 24.40 -43.72 -15.19
C ASN A 122 23.26 -44.52 -15.84
N ASN A 123 22.02 -44.03 -15.76
CA ASN A 123 20.84 -44.68 -16.30
C ASN A 123 19.87 -43.60 -16.81
N LEU A 124 20.17 -43.10 -18.02
CA LEU A 124 19.42 -42.01 -18.62
C LEU A 124 18.09 -42.52 -19.17
N THR A 125 17.02 -41.92 -18.68
CA THR A 125 15.69 -41.97 -19.30
C THR A 125 15.60 -40.86 -20.35
N CYS A 126 14.92 -41.12 -21.46
CA CYS A 126 14.84 -40.17 -22.58
C CYS A 126 13.42 -40.19 -23.14
N TRP A 127 12.76 -39.04 -23.14
CA TRP A 127 11.60 -38.84 -24.00
C TRP A 127 12.05 -38.77 -25.46
N ARG A 128 11.24 -39.31 -26.37
CA ARG A 128 11.50 -39.28 -27.81
C ARG A 128 10.26 -38.90 -28.61
N SER A 129 10.43 -38.06 -29.63
CA SER A 129 9.39 -37.75 -30.60
C SER A 129 9.19 -38.90 -31.59
N ALA A 130 8.06 -38.92 -32.30
CA ALA A 130 7.96 -39.70 -33.52
C ALA A 130 9.01 -39.23 -34.56
N PRO A 131 9.39 -40.07 -35.53
CA PRO A 131 10.28 -39.69 -36.62
C PRO A 131 9.77 -38.44 -37.35
N VAL A 132 10.67 -37.49 -37.60
CA VAL A 132 10.37 -36.22 -38.27
C VAL A 132 10.75 -36.39 -39.74
N VAL A 133 9.74 -36.44 -40.62
CA VAL A 133 9.96 -36.51 -42.07
C VAL A 133 10.21 -35.09 -42.59
N THR A 134 11.41 -34.83 -43.10
CA THR A 134 11.72 -33.60 -43.84
C THR A 134 11.29 -33.77 -45.29
N ASP A 135 10.09 -33.33 -45.64
CA ASP A 135 9.61 -33.36 -47.02
C ASP A 135 10.13 -32.14 -47.78
N ASP A 136 10.91 -32.35 -48.85
CA ASP A 136 11.39 -31.30 -49.77
C ASP A 136 10.31 -30.93 -50.84
N GLY A 137 9.06 -31.37 -50.65
CA GLY A 137 7.94 -31.21 -51.57
C GLY A 137 7.02 -30.01 -51.30
N ASP A 138 6.71 -29.27 -52.37
CA ASP A 138 5.77 -28.14 -52.50
C ASP A 138 4.29 -28.54 -52.27
N ASP A 139 3.94 -29.19 -51.16
CA ASP A 139 2.54 -29.42 -50.77
C ASP A 139 2.26 -29.01 -49.31
N LEU A 140 1.35 -28.06 -49.16
CA LEU A 140 1.26 -27.16 -48.01
C LEU A 140 0.40 -27.67 -46.85
N GLN A 141 0.15 -28.98 -46.74
CA GLN A 141 -0.85 -29.51 -45.80
C GLN A 141 -0.40 -30.56 -44.79
N THR A 142 0.87 -30.98 -44.76
CA THR A 142 1.35 -31.91 -43.72
C THR A 142 2.79 -31.68 -43.27
N SER A 143 3.16 -30.44 -42.93
CA SER A 143 4.44 -30.16 -42.26
C SER A 143 4.40 -30.57 -40.78
N GLN A 144 4.61 -31.86 -40.48
CA GLN A 144 4.92 -32.35 -39.12
C GLN A 144 6.36 -31.96 -38.70
N GLY A 145 6.77 -30.72 -38.94
CA GLY A 145 8.15 -30.27 -38.78
C GLY A 145 8.51 -29.75 -37.39
N ASN A 146 7.54 -29.33 -36.57
CA ASN A 146 7.81 -28.79 -35.24
C ASN A 146 7.24 -29.65 -34.10
N VAL A 147 8.10 -29.94 -33.12
CA VAL A 147 7.70 -30.67 -31.91
C VAL A 147 7.69 -29.71 -30.72
N THR A 148 6.57 -29.65 -30.00
CA THR A 148 6.39 -28.73 -28.88
C THR A 148 6.35 -29.48 -27.56
N LEU A 149 7.07 -28.98 -26.56
CA LEU A 149 7.03 -29.41 -25.18
C LEU A 149 6.45 -28.29 -24.33
N ILE A 150 5.31 -28.51 -23.69
CA ILE A 150 4.61 -27.50 -22.88
C ILE A 150 4.59 -27.94 -21.41
N LEU A 151 5.17 -27.13 -20.54
CA LEU A 151 5.23 -27.34 -19.10
C LEU A 151 4.45 -26.24 -18.37
N SER A 152 3.45 -26.63 -17.58
CA SER A 152 2.68 -25.73 -16.73
C SER A 152 3.17 -25.73 -15.28
N LEU A 153 3.60 -24.57 -14.78
CA LEU A 153 4.14 -24.43 -13.42
C LEU A 153 3.03 -24.19 -12.36
N GLY A 154 1.79 -23.92 -12.79
CA GLY A 154 0.62 -23.75 -11.90
C GLY A 154 0.64 -22.49 -10.99
N LYS A 155 1.77 -21.78 -10.96
CA LYS A 155 2.00 -20.51 -10.26
C LYS A 155 3.08 -19.72 -10.99
N LYS A 156 3.16 -18.40 -10.76
CA LYS A 156 4.25 -17.56 -11.24
C LYS A 156 5.58 -17.90 -10.54
N TYR A 157 6.62 -18.09 -11.32
CA TYR A 157 8.00 -18.25 -10.88
C TYR A 157 8.88 -17.12 -11.43
N GLU A 158 9.93 -16.77 -10.71
CA GLU A 158 11.05 -15.96 -11.20
C GLU A 158 12.15 -16.92 -11.64
N LEU A 159 12.29 -17.08 -12.96
CA LEU A 159 13.15 -18.07 -13.59
C LEU A 159 14.58 -17.56 -13.72
N THR A 160 15.53 -18.37 -13.30
CA THR A 160 16.96 -18.11 -13.46
C THR A 160 17.50 -18.79 -14.71
N TYR A 161 17.10 -20.04 -14.98
CA TYR A 161 17.50 -20.74 -16.20
C TYR A 161 16.44 -21.74 -16.67
N ILE A 162 16.53 -22.11 -17.94
CA ILE A 162 15.87 -23.27 -18.54
C ILE A 162 16.96 -24.09 -19.21
N SER A 163 17.01 -25.39 -18.97
CA SER A 163 18.00 -26.27 -19.59
C SER A 163 17.41 -27.57 -20.08
N LEU A 164 17.86 -28.00 -21.25
CA LEU A 164 17.52 -29.27 -21.87
C LEU A 164 18.79 -30.12 -21.97
N GLN A 165 18.74 -31.32 -21.43
CA GLN A 165 19.75 -32.35 -21.66
C GLN A 165 19.26 -33.28 -22.77
N LEU A 166 20.03 -33.44 -23.83
CA LEU A 166 19.65 -34.22 -25.01
C LEU A 166 20.26 -35.62 -24.97
N CYS A 167 19.52 -36.61 -25.50
CA CYS A 167 20.00 -37.98 -25.68
C CYS A 167 20.50 -38.25 -27.10
N GLY A 168 20.13 -37.40 -28.06
CA GLY A 168 20.53 -37.52 -29.46
C GLY A 168 21.17 -36.23 -29.98
N HIS A 169 21.06 -36.02 -31.30
CA HIS A 169 21.64 -34.85 -31.96
C HIS A 169 21.05 -33.54 -31.45
N LYS A 170 21.88 -32.50 -31.43
CA LYS A 170 21.43 -31.15 -31.11
C LYS A 170 20.49 -30.65 -32.22
N PRO A 171 19.31 -30.09 -31.89
CA PRO A 171 18.51 -29.40 -32.89
C PRO A 171 19.32 -28.22 -33.44
N ASP A 172 19.33 -28.07 -34.76
CA ASP A 172 19.89 -26.89 -35.40
C ASP A 172 19.11 -25.65 -34.96
N SER A 173 17.77 -25.73 -35.01
CA SER A 173 16.87 -24.65 -34.63
C SER A 173 15.89 -25.09 -33.55
N LEU A 174 15.87 -24.34 -32.44
CA LEU A 174 14.88 -24.47 -31.36
C LEU A 174 14.46 -23.08 -30.86
N SER A 175 13.27 -22.97 -30.29
CA SER A 175 12.81 -21.75 -29.63
C SER A 175 12.15 -22.03 -28.28
N ILE A 176 12.32 -21.09 -27.35
CA ILE A 176 11.75 -21.14 -26.01
C ILE A 176 10.79 -19.96 -25.88
N TYR A 177 9.55 -20.26 -25.51
CA TYR A 177 8.50 -19.31 -25.18
C TYR A 177 8.13 -19.44 -23.72
N LYS A 178 7.59 -18.37 -23.15
CA LYS A 178 6.96 -18.37 -21.84
C LYS A 178 5.56 -17.78 -21.90
N SER A 179 4.73 -18.16 -20.94
CA SER A 179 3.47 -17.50 -20.62
C SER A 179 3.57 -16.83 -19.25
N MET A 180 2.84 -15.73 -19.05
CA MET A 180 2.70 -15.06 -17.74
C MET A 180 1.25 -15.07 -17.23
N ASP A 181 0.35 -15.72 -17.98
CA ASP A 181 -1.10 -15.68 -17.83
C ASP A 181 -1.74 -17.08 -17.90
N TYR A 182 -0.98 -18.11 -17.50
CA TYR A 182 -1.42 -19.50 -17.39
C TYR A 182 -1.77 -20.12 -18.76
N GLY A 183 -0.88 -19.95 -19.74
CA GLY A 183 -0.95 -20.56 -21.06
C GLY A 183 -1.84 -19.85 -22.09
N ARG A 184 -2.43 -18.70 -21.75
CA ARG A 184 -3.35 -17.97 -22.64
C ARG A 184 -2.61 -17.20 -23.74
N SER A 185 -1.50 -16.57 -23.39
CA SER A 185 -0.59 -15.91 -24.32
C SER A 185 0.83 -16.42 -24.17
N TRP A 186 1.57 -16.38 -25.29
CA TRP A 186 2.93 -16.87 -25.38
C TRP A 186 3.81 -15.76 -25.92
N GLN A 187 4.90 -15.48 -25.21
CA GLN A 187 5.92 -14.53 -25.63
C GLN A 187 7.26 -15.23 -25.80
N PRO A 188 8.07 -14.82 -26.79
CA PRO A 188 9.36 -15.43 -27.02
C PRO A 188 10.31 -15.11 -25.88
N PHE A 189 11.12 -16.11 -25.51
CA PHE A 189 12.06 -16.03 -24.41
C PHE A 189 13.51 -16.15 -24.90
N GLN A 190 13.78 -17.13 -25.77
CA GLN A 190 15.08 -17.36 -26.38
C GLN A 190 14.94 -18.12 -27.71
N TYR A 191 15.80 -17.80 -28.68
CA TYR A 191 15.91 -18.53 -29.93
C TYR A 191 17.31 -19.11 -30.09
N TYR A 192 17.40 -20.28 -30.69
CA TYR A 192 18.65 -20.91 -31.10
C TYR A 192 18.54 -21.33 -32.56
N SER A 193 19.51 -20.94 -33.41
CA SER A 193 19.56 -21.35 -34.83
C SER A 193 20.90 -21.00 -35.46
N SER A 194 21.44 -21.86 -36.32
CA SER A 194 22.55 -21.50 -37.21
C SER A 194 22.17 -20.40 -38.22
N GLN A 195 20.88 -20.27 -38.52
CA GLN A 195 20.34 -19.36 -39.54
C GLN A 195 19.26 -18.44 -38.94
N CYS A 196 19.55 -17.80 -37.81
CA CYS A 196 18.65 -16.87 -37.08
C CYS A 196 17.86 -15.90 -37.97
N ARG A 197 18.50 -15.34 -39.01
CA ARG A 197 17.87 -14.37 -39.91
C ARG A 197 16.83 -14.99 -40.85
N LYS A 198 17.09 -16.21 -41.32
CA LYS A 198 16.19 -16.93 -42.23
C LYS A 198 15.04 -17.59 -41.48
N VAL A 199 15.33 -18.22 -40.34
CA VAL A 199 14.35 -18.98 -39.56
C VAL A 199 13.46 -18.06 -38.72
N TYR A 200 14.05 -17.10 -38.00
CA TYR A 200 13.32 -16.24 -37.04
C TYR A 200 13.29 -14.76 -37.41
N GLY A 201 13.87 -14.35 -38.54
CA GLY A 201 13.98 -12.94 -38.92
C GLY A 201 14.93 -12.12 -38.02
N ARG A 202 15.64 -12.75 -37.09
CA ARG A 202 16.45 -12.09 -36.04
C ARG A 202 17.93 -12.05 -36.39
N LYS A 203 18.65 -11.04 -35.91
CA LYS A 203 20.11 -10.98 -36.01
C LYS A 203 20.72 -11.85 -34.91
N ALA A 204 21.69 -12.69 -35.28
CA ALA A 204 22.47 -13.45 -34.31
C ALA A 204 23.40 -12.50 -33.52
N GLY A 205 23.61 -12.79 -32.23
CA GLY A 205 24.60 -12.07 -31.41
C GLY A 205 24.26 -10.61 -31.11
N LEU A 206 22.98 -10.23 -31.12
CA LEU A 206 22.55 -8.88 -30.74
C LEU A 206 22.87 -8.60 -29.26
N VAL A 207 23.57 -7.50 -28.99
CA VAL A 207 23.83 -7.03 -27.62
C VAL A 207 22.63 -6.26 -27.10
N ILE A 208 22.15 -6.62 -25.90
CA ILE A 208 21.01 -5.97 -25.25
C ILE A 208 21.45 -4.65 -24.59
N GLY A 209 20.76 -3.57 -24.93
CA GLY A 209 20.86 -2.29 -24.22
C GLY A 209 19.79 -2.15 -23.15
N LYS A 210 19.88 -1.09 -22.33
CA LYS A 210 18.89 -0.80 -21.27
C LYS A 210 17.45 -0.59 -21.80
N ALA A 211 17.30 -0.19 -23.06
CA ALA A 211 15.99 0.09 -23.66
C ALA A 211 15.23 -1.17 -24.11
N ASN A 212 15.93 -2.27 -24.39
CA ASN A 212 15.36 -3.51 -24.93
C ASN A 212 15.70 -4.73 -24.06
N GLU A 213 15.77 -4.55 -22.74
CA GLU A 213 16.06 -5.62 -21.77
C GLU A 213 15.01 -6.73 -21.68
N GLN A 214 13.91 -6.65 -22.42
CA GLN A 214 12.91 -7.73 -22.53
C GLN A 214 12.90 -8.36 -23.93
N GLU A 215 13.90 -8.05 -24.76
CA GLU A 215 13.99 -8.66 -26.08
C GLU A 215 14.57 -10.08 -25.99
N ALA A 216 13.96 -11.00 -26.73
CA ALA A 216 14.44 -12.36 -26.91
C ALA A 216 15.54 -12.39 -27.99
N LEU A 217 16.69 -12.98 -27.63
CA LEU A 217 17.85 -13.07 -28.50
C LEU A 217 17.79 -14.32 -29.37
N CYS A 218 18.57 -14.30 -30.46
CA CYS A 218 18.88 -15.50 -31.24
C CYS A 218 20.39 -15.73 -31.24
N THR A 219 20.80 -16.96 -30.97
CA THR A 219 22.21 -17.38 -30.88
C THR A 219 22.43 -18.74 -31.54
N ASP A 220 23.65 -18.98 -32.01
CA ASP A 220 24.13 -20.25 -32.57
C ASP A 220 25.12 -20.97 -31.63
N GLN A 221 25.36 -20.40 -30.44
CA GLN A 221 26.32 -20.90 -29.45
C GLN A 221 26.05 -22.34 -29.01
N HIS A 222 24.81 -22.84 -29.11
CA HIS A 222 24.51 -24.23 -28.75
C HIS A 222 25.17 -25.25 -29.68
N LEU A 223 25.59 -24.85 -30.89
CA LEU A 223 26.15 -25.74 -31.91
C LEU A 223 27.69 -25.90 -31.84
N ASP A 224 28.40 -25.12 -31.01
CA ASP A 224 29.87 -25.20 -30.77
C ASP A 224 30.73 -25.68 -31.97
N ARG A 225 30.89 -24.85 -33.01
CA ARG A 225 31.76 -25.17 -34.17
C ARG A 225 33.28 -25.15 -33.89
N ASN A 226 33.70 -24.61 -32.73
CA ASN A 226 35.11 -24.33 -32.39
C ASN A 226 35.63 -25.08 -31.14
N GLY A 227 34.82 -25.96 -30.53
CA GLY A 227 35.35 -26.92 -29.56
C GLY A 227 36.16 -28.00 -30.28
N PRO A 228 37.19 -28.60 -29.67
CA PRO A 228 37.81 -29.79 -30.26
C PRO A 228 36.69 -30.80 -30.52
N ARG A 229 36.51 -31.22 -31.79
CA ARG A 229 35.61 -32.33 -32.12
C ARG A 229 35.92 -33.44 -31.12
N PRO A 230 34.96 -33.94 -30.33
CA PRO A 230 35.26 -34.97 -29.35
C PRO A 230 35.73 -36.21 -30.11
N LEU A 231 37.07 -36.35 -30.16
CA LEU A 231 37.73 -37.59 -30.50
C LEU A 231 37.33 -38.55 -29.39
N LYS A 232 36.35 -39.42 -29.69
CA LYS A 232 35.55 -40.30 -28.81
C LYS A 232 34.12 -39.79 -28.63
N ALA A 233 33.21 -40.43 -29.35
CA ALA A 233 31.80 -40.58 -29.02
C ALA A 233 31.62 -41.36 -27.70
N ALA A 234 32.17 -40.84 -26.60
CA ALA A 234 31.60 -41.14 -25.31
C ALA A 234 30.26 -40.38 -25.26
N ALA A 235 29.22 -41.03 -24.77
CA ALA A 235 27.89 -40.48 -24.55
C ALA A 235 27.89 -39.30 -23.55
N THR A 236 28.56 -38.20 -23.86
CA THR A 236 28.48 -36.95 -23.12
C THR A 236 27.21 -36.24 -23.56
N SER A 237 26.19 -36.36 -22.72
CA SER A 237 24.91 -35.67 -22.82
C SER A 237 25.10 -34.20 -23.24
N SER A 238 24.58 -33.85 -24.40
CA SER A 238 24.62 -32.49 -24.94
C SER A 238 23.59 -31.62 -24.20
N ARG A 239 24.02 -30.51 -23.57
CA ARG A 239 23.15 -29.63 -22.79
C ARG A 239 22.96 -28.28 -23.48
N ILE A 240 21.71 -27.85 -23.60
CA ILE A 240 21.35 -26.50 -24.01
C ILE A 240 20.84 -25.77 -22.77
N ALA A 241 21.46 -24.65 -22.42
CA ALA A 241 21.07 -23.86 -21.26
C ALA A 241 20.79 -22.42 -21.67
N PHE A 242 19.65 -21.91 -21.21
CA PHE A 242 19.23 -20.53 -21.35
C PHE A 242 19.25 -19.88 -19.97
N SER A 243 20.14 -18.91 -19.77
CA SER A 243 20.17 -18.05 -18.58
C SER A 243 19.35 -16.79 -18.84
N THR A 244 18.34 -16.54 -18.02
CA THR A 244 17.34 -15.49 -18.30
C THR A 244 17.92 -14.08 -18.19
N LEU A 245 18.92 -13.87 -17.33
CA LEU A 245 19.55 -12.57 -17.04
C LEU A 245 20.88 -12.35 -17.77
N GLU A 246 21.39 -13.34 -18.50
CA GLU A 246 22.67 -13.23 -19.21
C GLU A 246 22.63 -12.13 -20.28
N GLY A 247 23.71 -11.33 -20.34
CA GLY A 247 23.84 -10.23 -21.29
C GLY A 247 22.90 -9.04 -21.03
N ARG A 248 22.13 -9.01 -19.93
CA ARG A 248 21.20 -7.91 -19.60
C ARG A 248 21.83 -6.90 -18.64
N PRO A 249 21.94 -5.61 -19.02
CA PRO A 249 22.65 -4.61 -18.24
C PRO A 249 22.16 -4.47 -16.78
N SER A 250 20.85 -4.44 -16.53
CA SER A 250 20.31 -4.19 -15.18
C SER A 250 20.30 -5.43 -14.26
N SER A 251 20.93 -6.54 -14.66
CA SER A 251 20.97 -7.78 -13.89
C SER A 251 21.62 -7.61 -12.50
N TYR A 252 22.64 -6.76 -12.39
CA TYR A 252 23.30 -6.44 -11.12
C TYR A 252 22.41 -5.68 -10.13
N ASP A 253 21.35 -5.02 -10.62
CA ASP A 253 20.37 -4.28 -9.82
C ASP A 253 18.94 -4.81 -10.04
N PHE A 254 18.84 -6.14 -10.08
CA PHE A 254 17.57 -6.83 -10.31
C PHE A 254 16.47 -6.44 -9.32
N ASP A 255 16.82 -6.20 -8.05
CA ASP A 255 15.88 -5.82 -6.99
C ASP A 255 15.15 -4.50 -7.29
N SER A 256 15.78 -3.58 -8.01
CA SER A 256 15.21 -2.29 -8.38
C SER A 256 14.62 -2.25 -9.80
N SER A 257 14.97 -3.22 -10.67
CA SER A 257 14.53 -3.27 -12.07
C SER A 257 13.19 -3.99 -12.25
N PRO A 258 12.05 -3.27 -12.37
CA PRO A 258 10.76 -3.91 -12.66
C PRO A 258 10.75 -4.61 -14.03
N VAL A 259 11.56 -4.12 -14.97
CA VAL A 259 11.66 -4.65 -16.33
C VAL A 259 12.19 -6.08 -16.31
N LEU A 260 13.28 -6.32 -15.57
CA LEU A 260 13.86 -7.66 -15.45
C LEU A 260 13.04 -8.58 -14.55
N GLN A 261 12.42 -8.04 -13.49
CA GLN A 261 11.50 -8.81 -12.65
C GLN A 261 10.32 -9.37 -13.45
N ASP A 262 9.79 -8.60 -14.39
CA ASP A 262 8.76 -9.06 -15.33
C ASP A 262 9.34 -10.03 -16.38
N TRP A 263 10.52 -9.75 -16.91
CA TRP A 263 11.22 -10.62 -17.87
C TRP A 263 11.47 -12.04 -17.34
N VAL A 264 11.85 -12.21 -16.08
CA VAL A 264 12.08 -13.55 -15.51
C VAL A 264 10.78 -14.23 -15.05
N THR A 265 9.64 -13.52 -15.05
CA THR A 265 8.38 -14.08 -14.57
C THR A 265 7.75 -14.99 -15.61
N ALA A 266 7.39 -16.22 -15.23
CA ALA A 266 6.62 -17.14 -16.08
C ALA A 266 5.68 -18.02 -15.26
N THR A 267 4.57 -18.45 -15.86
CA THR A 267 3.65 -19.49 -15.36
C THR A 267 3.79 -20.80 -16.14
N ASP A 268 4.20 -20.72 -17.40
CA ASP A 268 4.30 -21.88 -18.30
C ASP A 268 5.48 -21.66 -19.23
N ILE A 269 6.13 -22.76 -19.61
CA ILE A 269 7.24 -22.80 -20.56
C ILE A 269 6.82 -23.65 -21.75
N LYS A 270 7.17 -23.19 -22.95
CA LYS A 270 6.98 -23.94 -24.18
C LYS A 270 8.29 -23.96 -24.94
N VAL A 271 8.81 -25.15 -25.19
CA VAL A 271 9.96 -25.35 -26.07
C VAL A 271 9.42 -25.86 -27.40
N VAL A 272 9.86 -25.27 -28.50
CA VAL A 272 9.54 -25.71 -29.86
C VAL A 272 10.85 -26.16 -30.50
N LEU A 273 10.86 -27.36 -31.04
CA LEU A 273 11.97 -27.96 -31.77
C LEU A 273 11.60 -27.91 -33.25
N GLU A 274 12.24 -27.06 -34.04
CA GLU A 274 11.84 -26.82 -35.44
C GLU A 274 12.70 -27.54 -36.48
N ARG A 275 14.02 -27.70 -36.24
CA ARG A 275 14.91 -28.27 -37.26
C ARG A 275 16.04 -29.09 -36.65
N LEU A 276 16.21 -30.33 -37.10
CA LEU A 276 17.39 -31.14 -36.83
C LEU A 276 18.53 -30.73 -37.77
N HIS A 277 19.77 -30.86 -37.31
CA HIS A 277 20.93 -30.63 -38.18
C HIS A 277 21.06 -31.83 -39.13
N PRO A 278 21.15 -31.64 -40.46
CA PRO A 278 21.55 -32.72 -41.34
C PRO A 278 23.04 -32.97 -41.09
N GLU A 279 23.36 -34.03 -40.35
CA GLU A 279 24.71 -34.57 -40.40
C GLU A 279 24.88 -35.16 -41.80
N VAL A 280 25.57 -34.45 -42.70
CA VAL A 280 26.60 -34.96 -43.62
C VAL A 280 27.20 -33.76 -44.38
N ASP A 281 28.49 -33.50 -44.14
CA ASP A 281 29.33 -32.80 -45.12
C ASP A 281 29.53 -33.77 -46.30
N ASP A 282 28.93 -33.45 -47.45
CA ASP A 282 29.10 -34.04 -48.80
C ASP A 282 29.39 -35.57 -48.88
N PRO A 283 28.41 -36.43 -49.22
CA PRO A 283 28.62 -37.88 -49.29
C PRO A 283 29.59 -38.22 -50.43
N THR A 284 30.80 -38.67 -50.07
CA THR A 284 31.84 -39.00 -51.06
C THR A 284 31.80 -40.46 -51.52
N THR A 285 30.96 -41.32 -50.93
CA THR A 285 30.82 -42.75 -51.30
C THR A 285 29.37 -43.24 -51.38
N GLU A 286 29.09 -44.27 -52.20
CA GLU A 286 27.74 -44.86 -52.37
C GLU A 286 27.17 -45.46 -51.07
N ASN A 287 28.02 -45.91 -50.14
CA ASN A 287 27.61 -46.35 -48.81
C ASN A 287 27.13 -45.19 -47.92
N ASP A 288 27.65 -43.97 -48.14
CA ASP A 288 27.22 -42.76 -47.43
C ASP A 288 25.81 -42.32 -47.88
N VAL A 289 25.45 -42.57 -49.15
CA VAL A 289 24.13 -42.21 -49.69
C VAL A 289 23.02 -43.08 -49.06
N GLN A 290 23.28 -44.36 -48.83
CA GLN A 290 22.32 -45.27 -48.19
C GLN A 290 22.18 -45.02 -46.68
N THR A 291 23.25 -44.62 -45.99
CA THR A 291 23.20 -44.21 -44.57
C THR A 291 22.53 -42.85 -44.38
N VAL A 292 22.69 -41.90 -45.32
CA VAL A 292 21.97 -40.61 -45.33
C VAL A 292 20.46 -40.82 -45.47
N ALA A 293 20.03 -41.64 -46.43
CA ALA A 293 18.60 -41.92 -46.64
C ALA A 293 17.93 -42.57 -45.43
N VAL A 294 18.61 -43.50 -44.73
CA VAL A 294 18.09 -44.12 -43.50
C VAL A 294 18.12 -43.17 -42.31
N ALA A 295 19.10 -42.27 -42.24
CA ALA A 295 19.18 -41.24 -41.19
C ALA A 295 18.08 -40.18 -41.34
N GLU A 296 17.71 -39.80 -42.57
CA GLU A 296 16.62 -38.87 -42.87
C GLU A 296 15.24 -39.49 -42.53
N GLU A 297 15.02 -40.78 -42.79
CA GLU A 297 13.75 -41.46 -42.47
C GLU A 297 13.56 -41.76 -40.95
N THR A 298 14.61 -41.69 -40.13
CA THR A 298 14.58 -42.12 -38.71
C THR A 298 14.98 -41.04 -37.70
N SER A 299 15.19 -39.80 -38.17
CA SER A 299 15.56 -38.66 -37.36
C SER A 299 14.45 -38.26 -36.37
N SER A 300 14.76 -38.24 -35.08
CA SER A 300 13.82 -37.88 -34.00
C SER A 300 14.46 -36.98 -32.96
N TYR A 301 13.65 -36.20 -32.25
CA TYR A 301 14.11 -35.44 -31.10
C TYR A 301 14.11 -36.32 -29.86
N ALA A 302 15.21 -36.26 -29.08
CA ALA A 302 15.35 -37.02 -27.84
C ALA A 302 15.91 -36.15 -26.72
N VAL A 303 15.18 -36.07 -25.60
CA VAL A 303 15.52 -35.21 -24.45
C VAL A 303 15.47 -36.04 -23.17
N ALA A 304 16.55 -35.98 -22.39
CA ALA A 304 16.74 -36.69 -21.13
C ALA A 304 16.17 -35.94 -19.93
N ASP A 305 16.27 -34.60 -19.93
CA ASP A 305 15.90 -33.78 -18.78
C ASP A 305 15.55 -32.36 -19.24
N LEU A 306 14.41 -31.86 -18.78
CA LEU A 306 13.95 -30.49 -18.90
C LEU A 306 13.92 -29.87 -17.50
N ALA A 307 14.95 -29.10 -17.18
CA ALA A 307 15.03 -28.40 -15.91
C ALA A 307 14.68 -26.91 -16.07
N VAL A 308 13.82 -26.42 -15.19
CA VAL A 308 13.41 -25.01 -15.11
C VAL A 308 13.79 -24.48 -13.73
N GLY A 309 14.98 -23.91 -13.63
CA GLY A 309 15.53 -23.41 -12.38
C GLY A 309 14.98 -22.04 -12.01
N GLY A 310 14.37 -21.92 -10.84
CA GLY A 310 13.84 -20.64 -10.38
C GLY A 310 13.32 -20.66 -8.96
N ARG A 311 12.70 -19.54 -8.57
CA ARG A 311 12.04 -19.39 -7.26
C ARG A 311 10.58 -19.05 -7.45
N CYS A 312 9.77 -19.51 -6.52
CA CYS A 312 8.36 -19.19 -6.48
C CYS A 312 8.17 -17.66 -6.31
N LYS A 313 7.40 -16.99 -7.17
CA LYS A 313 7.27 -15.52 -7.14
C LYS A 313 6.39 -15.08 -5.97
N CYS A 314 7.01 -14.46 -4.97
CA CYS A 314 6.33 -13.92 -3.76
C CYS A 314 6.69 -12.46 -3.44
N ASN A 315 7.32 -11.74 -4.38
CA ASN A 315 7.71 -10.33 -4.24
C ASN A 315 8.53 -10.01 -2.97
N GLY A 316 9.27 -11.00 -2.45
CA GLY A 316 10.08 -10.87 -1.24
C GLY A 316 9.29 -10.85 0.08
N HIS A 317 8.01 -11.29 0.05
CA HIS A 317 7.13 -11.31 1.23
C HIS A 317 6.69 -12.71 1.69
N ALA A 318 7.34 -13.77 1.21
CA ALA A 318 7.14 -15.12 1.72
C ALA A 318 8.42 -15.95 1.51
N HIS A 319 8.72 -16.82 2.48
CA HIS A 319 9.86 -17.73 2.39
C HIS A 319 9.51 -19.10 1.80
N ARG A 320 8.24 -19.38 1.52
CA ARG A 320 7.79 -20.64 0.95
C ARG A 320 6.47 -20.49 0.20
N CYS A 321 6.20 -21.46 -0.66
CA CYS A 321 4.90 -21.65 -1.30
C CYS A 321 4.25 -22.91 -0.77
N VAL A 322 2.94 -22.84 -0.57
CA VAL A 322 2.11 -23.91 -0.03
C VAL A 322 0.87 -24.07 -0.90
N GLU A 323 0.32 -25.27 -0.94
CA GLU A 323 -0.97 -25.49 -1.59
C GLU A 323 -2.08 -24.89 -0.74
N ASP A 324 -2.91 -24.08 -1.39
CA ASP A 324 -4.10 -23.51 -0.77
C ASP A 324 -5.11 -24.65 -0.52
N LYS A 325 -5.55 -24.80 0.73
CA LYS A 325 -6.43 -25.91 1.15
C LYS A 325 -7.81 -25.87 0.49
N ASP A 326 -8.29 -24.69 0.12
CA ASP A 326 -9.63 -24.51 -0.43
C ASP A 326 -9.63 -24.74 -1.95
N THR A 327 -8.51 -24.41 -2.61
CA THR A 327 -8.41 -24.41 -4.08
C THR A 327 -7.47 -25.46 -4.66
N GLY A 328 -6.68 -26.17 -3.84
CA GLY A 328 -5.69 -27.16 -4.27
C GLY A 328 -4.51 -26.56 -5.06
N HIS A 329 -4.29 -25.26 -4.89
CA HIS A 329 -3.63 -24.42 -5.86
C HIS A 329 -2.40 -23.79 -5.20
N LEU A 330 -1.22 -23.93 -5.79
CA LEU A 330 0.02 -23.41 -5.19
C LEU A 330 -0.02 -21.87 -5.03
N ALA A 331 0.27 -21.37 -3.83
CA ALA A 331 0.28 -19.95 -3.48
C ALA A 331 1.39 -19.62 -2.47
N CYS A 332 1.77 -18.36 -2.35
CA CYS A 332 2.74 -17.93 -1.34
C CYS A 332 2.13 -17.93 0.07
N ASP A 333 2.89 -18.36 1.08
CA ASP A 333 2.55 -18.16 2.50
C ASP A 333 2.86 -16.71 2.92
N CYS A 334 2.02 -15.77 2.47
CA CYS A 334 2.29 -14.33 2.54
C CYS A 334 2.43 -13.77 3.97
N LYS A 335 3.58 -13.12 4.22
CA LYS A 335 3.92 -12.35 5.43
C LYS A 335 3.80 -10.85 5.16
N HIS A 336 4.36 -10.01 6.04
CA HIS A 336 4.40 -8.54 5.87
C HIS A 336 3.04 -7.87 5.66
N ASN A 337 1.98 -8.49 6.20
CA ASN A 337 0.59 -8.10 5.97
C ASN A 337 0.20 -8.00 4.48
N THR A 338 0.81 -8.82 3.64
CA THR A 338 0.48 -8.94 2.21
C THR A 338 -0.47 -10.12 1.96
N ALA A 339 -1.13 -10.09 0.81
CA ALA A 339 -2.13 -11.06 0.39
C ALA A 339 -2.06 -11.23 -1.14
N GLY A 340 -2.81 -12.18 -1.66
CA GLY A 340 -2.76 -12.57 -3.07
C GLY A 340 -1.89 -13.81 -3.29
N ARG A 341 -1.94 -14.38 -4.50
CA ARG A 341 -1.19 -15.61 -4.80
C ARG A 341 0.31 -15.38 -4.78
N ASP A 342 0.75 -14.18 -5.13
CA ASP A 342 2.16 -13.78 -5.25
C ASP A 342 2.54 -12.73 -4.19
N CYS A 343 1.69 -12.51 -3.18
CA CYS A 343 1.83 -11.42 -2.21
C CYS A 343 1.82 -10.01 -2.83
N GLU A 344 1.07 -9.85 -3.93
CA GLU A 344 1.03 -8.68 -4.80
C GLU A 344 0.12 -7.54 -4.32
N LYS A 345 -0.55 -7.71 -3.17
CA LYS A 345 -1.46 -6.71 -2.60
C LYS A 345 -1.40 -6.72 -1.08
N CYS A 346 -1.86 -5.64 -0.44
CA CYS A 346 -1.99 -5.60 1.02
C CYS A 346 -3.19 -6.40 1.52
N LYS A 347 -3.06 -7.00 2.71
CA LYS A 347 -4.19 -7.59 3.45
C LYS A 347 -5.27 -6.52 3.68
N PRO A 348 -6.55 -6.92 3.77
CA PRO A 348 -7.60 -6.01 4.19
C PRO A 348 -7.20 -5.24 5.46
N PHE A 349 -7.59 -3.98 5.53
CA PHE A 349 -7.28 -3.05 6.63
C PHE A 349 -5.81 -2.58 6.73
N HIS A 350 -4.92 -3.03 5.83
CA HIS A 350 -3.51 -2.61 5.79
C HIS A 350 -3.21 -1.66 4.63
N PHE A 351 -4.05 -0.65 4.46
CA PHE A 351 -3.99 0.31 3.35
C PHE A 351 -3.48 1.69 3.79
N ASP A 352 -2.60 1.75 4.79
CA ASP A 352 -2.08 3.03 5.28
C ASP A 352 -1.02 3.62 4.35
N ARG A 353 -0.28 2.77 3.63
CA ARG A 353 0.65 3.16 2.57
C ARG A 353 0.50 2.23 1.35
N PRO A 354 0.99 2.62 0.16
CA PRO A 354 0.97 1.76 -1.02
C PRO A 354 1.72 0.45 -0.76
N TRP A 355 1.29 -0.62 -1.43
CA TRP A 355 2.06 -1.85 -1.53
C TRP A 355 3.37 -1.59 -2.27
N GLY A 356 4.43 -2.32 -1.93
CA GLY A 356 5.68 -2.34 -2.67
C GLY A 356 6.40 -3.67 -2.44
N ARG A 357 7.07 -4.17 -3.49
CA ARG A 357 7.94 -5.36 -3.44
C ARG A 357 9.06 -5.15 -2.44
N ALA A 358 9.40 -6.16 -1.63
CA ALA A 358 10.53 -6.07 -0.70
C ALA A 358 11.88 -6.01 -1.43
N THR A 359 12.77 -5.15 -0.95
CA THR A 359 14.15 -4.99 -1.41
C THR A 359 15.12 -5.49 -0.34
N ALA A 360 16.40 -5.64 -0.67
CA ALA A 360 17.42 -5.99 0.31
C ALA A 360 17.50 -5.00 1.50
N ARG A 361 17.08 -3.74 1.32
CA ARG A 361 17.14 -2.69 2.36
C ARG A 361 15.82 -2.51 3.10
N GLU A 362 14.70 -2.60 2.39
CA GLU A 362 13.37 -2.32 2.94
C GLU A 362 12.41 -3.47 2.65
N ALA A 363 11.80 -4.02 3.70
CA ALA A 363 10.80 -5.07 3.56
C ALA A 363 9.46 -4.60 2.94
N HIS A 364 9.24 -3.28 2.87
CA HIS A 364 8.02 -2.67 2.34
C HIS A 364 6.70 -3.28 2.86
N GLN A 365 6.66 -3.69 4.13
CA GLN A 365 5.46 -4.31 4.70
C GLN A 365 4.22 -3.40 4.64
N CYS A 366 3.05 -4.01 4.44
CA CYS A 366 1.79 -3.27 4.50
C CYS A 366 1.46 -2.87 5.93
N VAL A 367 1.00 -1.64 6.11
CA VAL A 367 0.77 -1.03 7.43
C VAL A 367 -0.72 -0.90 7.69
N ALA A 368 -1.15 -1.34 8.88
CA ALA A 368 -2.53 -1.27 9.33
C ALA A 368 -3.02 0.19 9.43
N CYS A 369 -4.23 0.45 8.96
CA CYS A 369 -4.85 1.75 9.10
C CYS A 369 -5.16 2.06 10.57
N ASN A 370 -4.78 3.24 11.05
CA ASN A 370 -5.16 3.69 12.39
C ASN A 370 -6.61 4.18 12.42
N CYS A 371 -7.52 3.35 12.93
CA CYS A 371 -8.93 3.71 13.09
C CYS A 371 -9.41 3.77 14.54
N ASN A 372 -8.48 3.82 15.51
CA ASN A 372 -8.79 3.83 16.94
C ASN A 372 -9.78 2.70 17.35
N LEU A 373 -9.71 1.53 16.72
CA LEU A 373 -10.64 0.40 16.95
C LEU A 373 -12.13 0.69 16.66
N HIS A 374 -12.43 1.77 15.92
CA HIS A 374 -13.79 2.15 15.56
C HIS A 374 -14.18 1.79 14.12
N ALA A 375 -13.27 1.25 13.32
CA ALA A 375 -13.54 0.81 11.96
C ALA A 375 -12.83 -0.52 11.69
N ARG A 376 -13.43 -1.36 10.83
CA ARG A 376 -12.84 -2.62 10.35
C ARG A 376 -12.40 -2.56 8.89
N ARG A 377 -12.67 -1.43 8.22
CA ARG A 377 -12.34 -1.20 6.81
C ARG A 377 -11.69 0.17 6.70
N CYS A 378 -10.72 0.26 5.82
CA CYS A 378 -10.12 1.51 5.41
C CYS A 378 -9.86 1.48 3.91
N ARG A 379 -9.49 2.63 3.36
CA ARG A 379 -8.99 2.80 2.00
C ARG A 379 -7.73 3.65 2.02
N PHE A 380 -6.92 3.50 1.00
CA PHE A 380 -5.78 4.38 0.77
C PHE A 380 -6.21 5.70 0.12
N ASN A 381 -5.46 6.77 0.37
CA ASN A 381 -5.57 8.06 -0.30
C ASN A 381 -4.16 8.60 -0.61
N MET A 382 -3.84 8.71 -1.90
CA MET A 382 -2.52 9.15 -2.38
C MET A 382 -2.20 10.62 -2.03
N GLU A 383 -3.19 11.50 -2.04
CA GLU A 383 -2.99 12.92 -1.73
C GLU A 383 -2.61 13.11 -0.25
N LEU A 384 -3.32 12.43 0.65
CA LEU A 384 -3.00 12.44 2.08
C LEU A 384 -1.63 11.82 2.36
N TYR A 385 -1.27 10.76 1.64
CA TYR A 385 0.05 10.14 1.74
C TYR A 385 1.16 11.13 1.36
N LYS A 386 1.03 11.83 0.22
CA LYS A 386 1.98 12.87 -0.19
C LYS A 386 2.08 14.01 0.83
N LEU A 387 0.94 14.52 1.31
CA LEU A 387 0.89 15.59 2.32
C LEU A 387 1.49 15.18 3.67
N SER A 388 1.45 13.89 4.01
CA SER A 388 2.08 13.35 5.23
C SER A 388 3.60 13.14 5.11
N GLY A 389 4.22 13.51 3.98
CA GLY A 389 5.62 13.21 3.71
C GLY A 389 5.87 11.73 3.37
N ARG A 390 4.92 11.08 2.70
CA ARG A 390 4.93 9.64 2.36
C ARG A 390 4.97 8.73 3.60
N VAL A 391 4.25 9.11 4.65
CA VAL A 391 4.15 8.32 5.89
C VAL A 391 2.82 7.57 6.00
N SER A 392 1.68 8.27 5.87
CA SER A 392 0.35 7.69 6.07
C SER A 392 -0.72 8.34 5.17
N GLY A 393 -1.39 7.51 4.38
CA GLY A 393 -2.51 7.83 3.51
C GLY A 393 -3.82 7.09 3.85
N GLY A 394 -3.85 6.29 4.93
CA GLY A 394 -5.02 5.50 5.30
C GLY A 394 -6.22 6.36 5.73
N VAL A 395 -7.41 5.98 5.29
CA VAL A 395 -8.69 6.63 5.66
C VAL A 395 -9.69 5.57 6.09
N CYS A 396 -10.20 5.68 7.31
CA CYS A 396 -11.17 4.76 7.88
C CYS A 396 -12.54 4.89 7.23
N LEU A 397 -13.24 3.76 7.08
CA LEU A 397 -14.56 3.70 6.48
C LEU A 397 -15.59 3.24 7.50
N LYS A 398 -16.75 3.92 7.52
CA LYS A 398 -17.89 3.61 8.41
C LYS A 398 -17.48 3.57 9.88
N CYS A 399 -16.98 4.69 10.42
CA CYS A 399 -16.67 4.83 11.85
C CYS A 399 -17.89 4.44 12.71
N ARG A 400 -17.68 3.49 13.62
CA ARG A 400 -18.67 3.01 14.59
C ARG A 400 -18.51 3.77 15.91
N HIS A 401 -19.28 3.39 16.94
CA HIS A 401 -19.11 3.94 18.30
C HIS A 401 -19.31 5.47 18.38
N ASN A 402 -20.10 6.03 17.47
CA ASN A 402 -20.40 7.46 17.36
C ASN A 402 -19.16 8.35 17.17
N THR A 403 -18.09 7.80 16.60
CA THR A 403 -16.92 8.57 16.18
C THR A 403 -17.02 9.01 14.73
N ALA A 404 -16.18 9.98 14.36
CA ALA A 404 -16.08 10.57 13.04
C ALA A 404 -14.63 11.00 12.77
N GLY A 405 -14.36 11.42 11.52
CA GLY A 405 -13.04 11.83 11.06
C GLY A 405 -12.23 10.70 10.42
N ARG A 406 -11.10 11.09 9.81
CA ARG A 406 -10.21 10.20 9.04
C ARG A 406 -9.81 8.93 9.80
N HIS A 407 -9.43 9.08 11.06
CA HIS A 407 -9.00 8.00 11.96
C HIS A 407 -10.07 7.64 13.01
N CYS A 408 -11.33 8.07 12.83
CA CYS A 408 -12.38 7.93 13.83
C CYS A 408 -11.96 8.49 15.21
N HIS A 409 -11.28 9.64 15.21
CA HIS A 409 -10.54 10.19 16.36
C HIS A 409 -11.30 11.28 17.12
N TYR A 410 -12.47 11.70 16.64
CA TYR A 410 -13.36 12.63 17.35
C TYR A 410 -14.81 12.14 17.31
N CYS A 411 -15.68 12.76 18.10
CA CYS A 411 -17.08 12.36 18.18
C CYS A 411 -17.92 13.00 17.07
N LYS A 412 -18.86 12.22 16.51
CA LYS A 412 -19.81 12.72 15.52
C LYS A 412 -20.69 13.83 16.12
N GLU A 413 -21.29 14.65 15.28
CA GLU A 413 -22.22 15.69 15.72
C GLU A 413 -23.37 15.11 16.57
N GLY A 414 -23.73 15.83 17.64
CA GLY A 414 -24.68 15.33 18.66
C GLY A 414 -24.05 14.41 19.71
N TYR A 415 -22.73 14.21 19.68
CA TYR A 415 -21.96 13.50 20.69
C TYR A 415 -20.74 14.34 21.12
N TYR A 416 -20.24 14.09 22.32
CA TYR A 416 -19.04 14.72 22.87
C TYR A 416 -18.10 13.68 23.50
N ARG A 417 -16.84 14.07 23.67
CA ARG A 417 -15.76 13.24 24.17
C ARG A 417 -15.87 13.04 25.68
N ASP A 418 -16.01 11.78 26.10
CA ASP A 418 -15.94 11.39 27.52
C ASP A 418 -14.49 11.20 27.97
N GLN A 419 -13.88 12.24 28.55
CA GLN A 419 -12.46 12.21 28.92
C GLN A 419 -12.09 11.12 29.96
N THR A 420 -13.06 10.50 30.62
CA THR A 420 -12.81 9.38 31.55
C THR A 420 -12.39 8.08 30.85
N LYS A 421 -12.55 8.00 29.52
CA LYS A 421 -12.26 6.80 28.71
C LYS A 421 -11.23 7.12 27.64
N PRO A 422 -10.35 6.19 27.23
CA PRO A 422 -9.44 6.42 26.11
C PRO A 422 -10.22 6.54 24.80
N ILE A 423 -9.63 7.19 23.78
CA ILE A 423 -10.31 7.40 22.49
C ILE A 423 -10.73 6.08 21.84
N THR A 424 -9.94 5.01 22.00
CA THR A 424 -10.19 3.68 21.43
C THR A 424 -11.39 2.95 22.05
N HIS A 425 -11.94 3.44 23.16
CA HIS A 425 -13.01 2.76 23.88
C HIS A 425 -14.36 2.88 23.15
N ARG A 426 -15.15 1.80 23.13
CA ARG A 426 -16.48 1.76 22.47
C ARG A 426 -17.48 2.85 22.92
N LYS A 427 -17.31 3.38 24.12
CA LYS A 427 -18.10 4.47 24.71
C LYS A 427 -17.30 5.78 24.88
N ALA A 428 -16.24 6.00 24.10
CA ALA A 428 -15.45 7.24 24.16
C ALA A 428 -16.26 8.50 23.80
N CYS A 429 -17.37 8.32 23.07
CA CYS A 429 -18.31 9.36 22.68
C CYS A 429 -19.66 9.19 23.40
N LYS A 430 -20.03 10.20 24.19
CA LYS A 430 -21.29 10.27 24.92
C LYS A 430 -22.28 11.20 24.20
N ALA A 431 -23.56 10.85 24.21
CA ALA A 431 -24.59 11.63 23.53
C ALA A 431 -24.79 13.00 24.20
N CYS A 432 -25.06 14.03 23.39
CA CYS A 432 -25.49 15.32 23.88
C CYS A 432 -26.95 15.23 24.34
N GLU A 433 -27.19 15.35 25.64
CA GLU A 433 -28.54 15.34 26.23
C GLU A 433 -29.10 16.77 26.31
N CYS A 434 -29.04 17.52 25.21
CA CYS A 434 -29.50 18.91 25.20
C CYS A 434 -31.02 18.99 25.42
N HIS A 435 -31.43 19.77 26.42
CA HIS A 435 -32.84 19.91 26.79
C HIS A 435 -33.65 20.51 25.63
N PRO A 436 -34.74 19.87 25.18
CA PRO A 436 -35.45 20.25 23.95
C PRO A 436 -36.01 21.67 23.98
N VAL A 437 -36.37 22.16 25.17
CA VAL A 437 -36.91 23.51 25.36
C VAL A 437 -35.82 24.52 25.73
N GLY A 438 -34.81 24.09 26.51
CA GLY A 438 -33.84 24.99 27.14
C GLY A 438 -32.62 25.27 26.27
N ALA A 439 -32.26 24.36 25.36
CA ALA A 439 -31.21 24.54 24.39
C ALA A 439 -31.75 25.16 23.09
N SER A 440 -30.88 25.87 22.36
CA SER A 440 -31.17 26.39 21.03
C SER A 440 -30.84 25.39 19.90
N GLY A 441 -30.23 24.24 20.23
CA GLY A 441 -29.83 23.21 19.28
C GLY A 441 -29.48 21.90 19.96
N LYS A 442 -29.42 20.81 19.18
CA LYS A 442 -29.12 19.44 19.66
C LYS A 442 -27.62 19.12 19.70
N THR A 443 -26.79 19.91 19.02
CA THR A 443 -25.33 19.73 18.96
C THR A 443 -24.65 20.45 20.11
N CYS A 444 -24.03 19.71 21.01
CA CYS A 444 -23.22 20.27 22.10
C CYS A 444 -21.74 20.41 21.67
N ASN A 445 -20.96 21.12 22.49
CA ASN A 445 -19.51 21.23 22.31
C ASN A 445 -18.86 19.84 22.44
N GLN A 446 -18.07 19.43 21.44
CA GLN A 446 -17.47 18.09 21.39
C GLN A 446 -16.45 17.81 22.50
N THR A 447 -15.86 18.83 23.13
CA THR A 447 -14.87 18.65 24.20
C THR A 447 -15.51 18.71 25.58
N THR A 448 -16.45 19.63 25.81
CA THR A 448 -17.03 19.89 27.14
C THR A 448 -18.42 19.29 27.34
N GLY A 449 -19.11 18.92 26.26
CA GLY A 449 -20.52 18.50 26.31
C GLY A 449 -21.51 19.65 26.51
N GLN A 450 -21.05 20.91 26.57
CA GLN A 450 -21.94 22.06 26.80
C GLN A 450 -22.88 22.30 25.62
N CYS A 451 -24.18 22.22 25.88
CA CYS A 451 -25.23 22.57 24.93
C CYS A 451 -25.36 24.09 24.76
N PRO A 452 -25.79 24.57 23.59
CA PRO A 452 -26.02 25.99 23.36
C PRO A 452 -27.32 26.42 24.05
N CYS A 453 -27.21 27.03 25.24
CA CYS A 453 -28.38 27.39 26.04
C CYS A 453 -29.07 28.66 25.56
N LYS A 454 -30.40 28.71 25.70
CA LYS A 454 -31.21 29.92 25.47
C LYS A 454 -30.95 30.97 26.55
N ASP A 455 -31.35 32.21 26.28
CA ASP A 455 -31.20 33.33 27.21
C ASP A 455 -31.85 33.00 28.56
N GLY A 456 -31.10 33.17 29.66
CA GLY A 456 -31.57 32.86 31.02
C GLY A 456 -31.52 31.39 31.43
N VAL A 457 -31.10 30.47 30.54
CA VAL A 457 -30.95 29.04 30.82
C VAL A 457 -29.47 28.70 31.08
N THR A 458 -29.20 27.75 31.98
CA THR A 458 -27.85 27.27 32.32
C THR A 458 -27.83 25.74 32.55
N GLY A 459 -26.65 25.20 32.86
CA GLY A 459 -26.36 23.76 32.96
C GLY A 459 -25.77 23.19 31.67
N ILE A 460 -25.04 22.08 31.78
CA ILE A 460 -24.39 21.41 30.62
C ILE A 460 -25.42 21.06 29.54
N THR A 461 -26.59 20.57 29.98
CA THR A 461 -27.71 20.18 29.12
C THR A 461 -28.76 21.28 28.93
N CYS A 462 -28.56 22.48 29.47
CA CYS A 462 -29.53 23.58 29.44
C CYS A 462 -30.87 23.24 30.10
N ASN A 463 -30.84 22.55 31.24
CA ASN A 463 -32.00 21.99 31.93
C ASN A 463 -32.53 22.85 33.09
N ARG A 464 -31.94 24.01 33.39
CA ARG A 464 -32.36 24.85 34.51
C ARG A 464 -32.20 26.34 34.21
N CYS A 465 -32.98 27.19 34.88
CA CYS A 465 -32.80 28.64 34.80
C CYS A 465 -31.55 29.09 35.57
N ALA A 466 -30.89 30.13 35.05
CA ALA A 466 -29.79 30.79 35.72
C ALA A 466 -30.29 31.54 36.98
N LYS A 467 -29.38 31.83 37.92
CA LYS A 467 -29.70 32.63 39.10
C LYS A 467 -30.31 33.98 38.69
N GLY A 468 -31.44 34.36 39.29
CA GLY A 468 -32.22 35.55 38.94
C GLY A 468 -33.23 35.36 37.79
N TYR A 469 -33.47 34.13 37.34
CA TYR A 469 -34.49 33.77 36.37
C TYR A 469 -35.45 32.72 36.95
N GLN A 470 -36.71 32.75 36.52
CA GLN A 470 -37.74 31.77 36.84
C GLN A 470 -38.30 31.12 35.57
N GLN A 471 -38.81 29.90 35.69
CA GLN A 471 -39.36 29.16 34.56
C GLN A 471 -40.67 29.79 34.08
N SER A 472 -40.81 29.97 32.77
CA SER A 472 -42.04 30.44 32.12
C SER A 472 -42.77 29.27 31.47
N ARG A 473 -44.03 29.49 31.08
CA ARG A 473 -44.83 28.52 30.30
C ARG A 473 -44.49 28.53 28.80
N SER A 474 -43.63 29.46 28.34
CA SER A 474 -43.29 29.57 26.92
C SER A 474 -42.17 28.60 26.53
N PRO A 475 -42.37 27.76 25.50
CA PRO A 475 -41.30 26.92 24.96
C PRO A 475 -40.21 27.72 24.22
N ILE A 476 -40.52 28.94 23.79
CA ILE A 476 -39.58 29.82 23.07
C ILE A 476 -38.66 30.55 24.06
N ALA A 477 -39.23 31.06 25.16
CA ALA A 477 -38.51 31.79 26.21
C ALA A 477 -38.74 31.12 27.59
N PRO A 478 -38.09 29.96 27.86
CA PRO A 478 -38.41 29.15 29.03
C PRO A 478 -37.96 29.75 30.37
N CYS A 479 -37.05 30.73 30.37
CA CYS A 479 -36.59 31.40 31.58
C CYS A 479 -36.73 32.92 31.43
N VAL A 480 -37.46 33.55 32.34
CA VAL A 480 -37.66 35.01 32.40
C VAL A 480 -37.04 35.58 33.66
N LYS A 481 -36.53 36.81 33.62
CA LYS A 481 -35.91 37.43 34.81
C LYS A 481 -36.95 37.64 35.90
N VAL A 482 -36.59 37.33 37.14
CA VAL A 482 -37.38 37.72 38.30
C VAL A 482 -37.24 39.25 38.46
N PRO A 483 -38.34 40.01 38.55
CA PRO A 483 -38.28 41.42 38.90
C PRO A 483 -37.66 41.55 40.30
N ASP A 484 -36.69 42.45 40.48
CA ASP A 484 -36.19 42.76 41.82
C ASP A 484 -37.36 43.30 42.67
N PRO A 485 -37.57 42.81 43.91
CA PRO A 485 -38.52 43.43 44.81
C PRO A 485 -38.09 44.89 45.03
N ILE A 486 -39.06 45.79 44.98
CA ILE A 486 -38.89 47.23 45.15
C ILE A 486 -38.26 47.47 46.54
N THR A 487 -36.94 47.52 46.63
CA THR A 487 -36.26 48.17 47.74
C THR A 487 -36.39 49.65 47.50
N ASN A 488 -37.16 50.32 48.37
CA ASN A 488 -37.18 51.77 48.53
C ASN A 488 -35.76 52.32 48.43
N ARG A 489 -35.43 52.93 47.29
CA ARG A 489 -34.25 53.78 47.19
C ARG A 489 -34.64 55.16 47.70
N PRO A 490 -33.84 55.78 48.57
CA PRO A 490 -34.02 57.19 48.89
C PRO A 490 -33.87 57.99 47.59
N VAL A 491 -34.62 59.09 47.53
CA VAL A 491 -34.62 60.09 46.46
C VAL A 491 -33.18 60.39 46.05
N GLN A 492 -32.74 59.78 44.95
CA GLN A 492 -31.50 60.17 44.28
C GLN A 492 -31.86 61.37 43.41
N ALA A 493 -31.19 62.47 43.72
CA ALA A 493 -31.11 63.71 42.95
C ALA A 493 -31.25 63.44 41.45
N GLU A 494 -32.05 64.30 40.80
CA GLU A 494 -32.31 64.31 39.37
C GLU A 494 -31.09 63.83 38.57
N ALA A 495 -31.18 62.59 38.09
CA ALA A 495 -30.28 62.14 37.05
C ALA A 495 -30.53 63.05 35.85
N PRO A 496 -29.48 63.62 35.22
CA PRO A 496 -29.66 64.35 33.97
C PRO A 496 -30.38 63.42 33.00
N SER A 497 -31.49 63.87 32.42
CA SER A 497 -32.33 63.09 31.51
C SER A 497 -31.49 62.41 30.43
N CYS A 498 -31.11 61.15 30.68
CA CYS A 498 -30.28 60.37 29.77
C CYS A 498 -31.17 59.94 28.59
N GLY A 499 -30.86 60.43 27.39
CA GLY A 499 -31.54 59.99 26.17
C GLY A 499 -31.36 58.49 25.88
N LYS A 500 -32.22 57.92 25.02
CA LYS A 500 -32.15 56.50 24.60
C LYS A 500 -30.77 56.13 24.05
N CYS A 501 -30.03 55.28 24.77
CA CYS A 501 -28.74 54.74 24.33
C CYS A 501 -28.89 53.87 23.06
N ARG A 502 -28.28 54.27 21.95
CA ARG A 502 -28.39 53.58 20.64
C ARG A 502 -27.36 52.46 20.42
N ILE A 503 -26.64 52.04 21.47
CA ILE A 503 -25.40 51.23 21.35
C ILE A 503 -25.62 49.71 21.46
N ASN A 504 -26.85 49.22 21.70
CA ASN A 504 -27.11 47.78 21.68
C ASN A 504 -27.77 47.32 20.38
N THR A 505 -26.97 46.92 19.40
CA THR A 505 -27.49 46.16 18.25
C THR A 505 -26.70 44.88 18.04
N LYS A 506 -27.26 43.73 18.44
CA LYS A 506 -26.88 42.39 17.95
C LYS A 506 -26.87 42.28 16.41
N ARG A 507 -27.35 43.32 15.70
CA ARG A 507 -27.47 43.41 14.24
C ARG A 507 -26.97 44.78 13.71
N LEU A 508 -25.69 44.86 13.35
CA LEU A 508 -25.19 45.91 12.46
C LEU A 508 -25.83 45.69 11.08
N LYS A 509 -26.53 46.68 10.52
CA LYS A 509 -27.08 46.60 9.16
C LYS A 509 -26.10 47.23 8.17
N VAL A 510 -26.04 46.73 6.92
CA VAL A 510 -25.14 47.24 5.87
C VAL A 510 -25.30 48.75 5.68
N LYS A 511 -26.55 49.25 5.66
CA LYS A 511 -26.87 50.69 5.55
C LYS A 511 -26.27 51.53 6.68
N LYS A 512 -26.16 50.99 7.92
CA LYS A 512 -25.51 51.69 9.05
C LYS A 512 -23.99 51.68 8.90
N TYR A 513 -23.40 50.58 8.47
CA TYR A 513 -21.96 50.49 8.16
C TYR A 513 -21.55 51.47 7.04
N CYS A 514 -22.35 51.54 5.97
CA CYS A 514 -22.09 52.44 4.85
C CYS A 514 -22.13 53.93 5.23
N ARG A 515 -22.95 54.33 6.21
CA ARG A 515 -23.16 55.73 6.61
C ARG A 515 -22.06 56.32 7.51
N ARG A 516 -21.05 55.54 7.89
CA ARG A 516 -19.98 55.95 8.82
C ARG A 516 -18.69 56.17 8.09
N ASP A 517 -17.89 57.13 8.52
CA ASP A 517 -16.65 57.48 7.83
C ASP A 517 -15.54 56.48 8.13
N TYR A 518 -15.53 55.91 9.33
CA TYR A 518 -14.60 54.85 9.70
C TYR A 518 -15.28 53.71 10.46
N ALA A 519 -14.64 52.53 10.37
CA ALA A 519 -14.99 51.34 11.13
C ALA A 519 -13.72 50.56 11.45
N LEU A 520 -13.44 50.35 12.74
CA LEU A 520 -12.22 49.72 13.22
C LEU A 520 -12.49 48.80 14.42
N VAL A 521 -11.62 47.84 14.65
CA VAL A 521 -11.61 47.02 15.87
C VAL A 521 -10.41 47.43 16.68
N ALA A 522 -10.65 47.80 17.93
CA ALA A 522 -9.59 48.18 18.86
C ALA A 522 -9.76 47.51 20.23
N ARG A 523 -8.63 47.20 20.85
CA ARG A 523 -8.56 46.73 22.24
C ARG A 523 -8.32 47.92 23.15
N VAL A 524 -9.04 48.00 24.25
CA VAL A 524 -8.87 49.07 25.25
C VAL A 524 -7.77 48.68 26.22
N ILE A 525 -6.70 49.47 26.33
CA ILE A 525 -5.54 49.21 27.18
C ILE A 525 -5.70 49.90 28.54
N ASN A 526 -6.05 51.19 28.55
CA ASN A 526 -6.14 51.98 29.76
C ASN A 526 -7.32 52.97 29.71
N LYS A 527 -7.69 53.53 30.86
CA LYS A 527 -8.69 54.59 30.98
C LYS A 527 -8.16 55.70 31.90
N GLU A 528 -8.42 56.95 31.55
CA GLU A 528 -8.01 58.12 32.31
C GLU A 528 -9.10 59.20 32.27
N LEU A 529 -9.42 59.76 33.43
CA LEU A 529 -10.45 60.79 33.56
C LEU A 529 -9.80 62.18 33.37
N LEU A 530 -10.18 62.90 32.32
CA LEU A 530 -9.59 64.19 31.93
C LEU A 530 -10.68 65.27 31.76
N GLY A 531 -10.98 65.99 32.83
CA GLY A 531 -11.99 67.04 32.84
C GLY A 531 -13.39 66.50 32.53
N GLU A 532 -14.05 67.03 31.49
CA GLU A 532 -15.38 66.57 31.04
C GLU A 532 -15.36 65.28 30.20
N TYR A 533 -14.18 64.78 29.83
CA TYR A 533 -14.01 63.60 28.99
C TYR A 533 -13.22 62.52 29.71
N THR A 534 -13.47 61.28 29.36
CA THR A 534 -12.61 60.15 29.69
C THR A 534 -11.86 59.75 28.42
N ARG A 535 -10.53 59.69 28.53
CA ARG A 535 -9.63 59.18 27.51
C ARG A 535 -9.42 57.69 27.73
N PHE A 536 -9.52 56.92 26.66
CA PHE A 536 -9.14 55.52 26.63
C PHE A 536 -7.96 55.35 25.69
N ASP A 537 -6.89 54.73 26.17
CA ASP A 537 -5.79 54.31 25.32
C ASP A 537 -6.22 53.02 24.62
N ILE A 538 -6.17 53.02 23.29
CA ILE A 538 -6.64 51.91 22.48
C ILE A 538 -5.54 51.39 21.56
N GLN A 539 -5.58 50.10 21.29
CA GLN A 539 -4.76 49.44 20.28
C GLN A 539 -5.64 49.05 19.11
N VAL A 540 -5.49 49.73 17.97
CA VAL A 540 -6.23 49.45 16.75
C VAL A 540 -5.67 48.18 16.11
N MET A 541 -6.46 47.11 16.17
CA MET A 541 -6.11 45.79 15.64
C MET A 541 -6.37 45.73 14.13
N ASN A 542 -7.60 46.08 13.71
CA ASN A 542 -8.03 46.00 12.31
C ASN A 542 -8.82 47.25 11.91
N VAL A 543 -8.59 47.74 10.69
CA VAL A 543 -9.38 48.82 10.08
C VAL A 543 -10.19 48.23 8.93
N TYR A 544 -11.52 48.35 9.01
CA TYR A 544 -12.46 47.81 8.02
C TYR A 544 -12.98 48.88 7.06
N LYS A 545 -13.05 50.14 7.52
CA LYS A 545 -13.43 51.30 6.69
C LYS A 545 -12.63 52.52 7.14
N ARG A 546 -12.16 53.29 6.17
CA ARG A 546 -11.51 54.59 6.37
C ARG A 546 -12.04 55.58 5.33
N SER A 547 -12.23 56.83 5.74
CA SER A 547 -12.46 57.95 4.83
C SER A 547 -11.10 58.54 4.41
N ARG A 548 -11.02 59.14 3.22
CA ARG A 548 -9.77 59.75 2.71
C ARG A 548 -9.25 60.88 3.60
N GLN A 549 -10.12 61.47 4.41
CA GLN A 549 -9.81 62.58 5.32
C GLN A 549 -9.26 62.13 6.68
N LEU A 550 -9.30 60.83 7.02
CA LEU A 550 -8.87 60.32 8.32
C LEU A 550 -7.70 59.34 8.19
N ARG A 551 -6.55 59.68 8.79
CA ARG A 551 -5.36 58.82 8.84
C ARG A 551 -5.49 57.75 9.93
N VAL A 552 -6.40 56.80 9.75
CA VAL A 552 -6.54 55.63 10.65
C VAL A 552 -5.52 54.57 10.26
N ARG A 553 -4.64 54.18 11.20
CA ARG A 553 -3.67 53.09 11.04
C ARG A 553 -3.82 52.07 12.17
N ARG A 554 -3.27 50.86 11.96
CA ARG A 554 -3.07 49.90 13.05
C ARG A 554 -1.99 50.44 14.00
N GLY A 555 -2.14 50.20 15.29
CA GLY A 555 -1.23 50.72 16.31
C GLY A 555 -1.96 51.39 17.47
N SER A 556 -1.20 52.11 18.30
CA SER A 556 -1.72 52.81 19.46
C SER A 556 -2.40 54.12 19.05
N ASP A 557 -3.59 54.38 19.59
CA ASP A 557 -4.36 55.59 19.35
C ASP A 557 -5.21 55.91 20.59
N GLN A 558 -5.92 57.04 20.57
CA GLN A 558 -6.73 57.52 21.70
C GLN A 558 -8.21 57.55 21.34
N LEU A 559 -9.06 57.21 22.32
CA LEU A 559 -10.51 57.24 22.19
C LEU A 559 -11.13 58.10 23.31
N TRP A 560 -11.89 59.12 22.94
CA TRP A 560 -12.47 60.10 23.86
C TRP A 560 -13.98 59.91 23.99
N VAL A 561 -14.49 59.89 25.22
CA VAL A 561 -15.92 59.76 25.53
C VAL A 561 -16.30 60.79 26.59
N ARG A 562 -17.42 61.50 26.43
CA ARG A 562 -17.90 62.43 27.47
C ARG A 562 -18.26 61.69 28.76
N ASN A 563 -17.92 62.27 29.90
CA ASN A 563 -18.23 61.70 31.21
C ASN A 563 -19.74 61.56 31.44
N ALA A 564 -20.54 62.50 30.92
CA ALA A 564 -22.01 62.42 30.94
C ALA A 564 -22.54 61.16 30.21
N ASP A 565 -21.93 60.78 29.08
CA ASP A 565 -22.34 59.61 28.31
C ASP A 565 -21.92 58.29 29.02
N LEU A 566 -20.74 58.29 29.67
CA LEU A 566 -20.27 57.16 30.49
C LEU A 566 -21.08 56.99 31.79
N ALA A 567 -21.52 58.10 32.41
CA ALA A 567 -22.41 58.08 33.57
C ALA A 567 -23.76 57.42 33.21
N CYS A 568 -24.28 57.69 32.01
CA CYS A 568 -25.44 56.99 31.44
C CYS A 568 -25.15 55.54 30.99
N LYS A 569 -23.95 55.00 31.24
CA LYS A 569 -23.47 53.67 30.81
C LYS A 569 -23.61 53.43 29.29
N CYS A 570 -23.32 54.46 28.48
CA CYS A 570 -23.48 54.42 27.03
C CYS A 570 -22.38 55.23 26.31
N PRO A 571 -21.30 54.63 25.79
CA PRO A 571 -21.01 53.20 25.64
C PRO A 571 -20.49 52.50 26.91
N LYS A 572 -20.73 51.18 27.01
CA LYS A 572 -20.16 50.32 28.07
C LYS A 572 -18.78 49.82 27.67
N ILE A 573 -17.79 50.71 27.73
CA ILE A 573 -16.40 50.38 27.42
C ILE A 573 -15.72 49.78 28.65
N LYS A 574 -14.97 48.69 28.46
CA LYS A 574 -14.22 48.02 29.52
C LYS A 574 -12.75 47.87 29.10
N VAL A 575 -11.85 48.16 30.02
CA VAL A 575 -10.42 47.92 29.84
C VAL A 575 -10.16 46.42 29.66
N GLY A 576 -9.23 46.06 28.78
CA GLY A 576 -8.88 44.68 28.43
C GLY A 576 -9.83 43.98 27.45
N LYS A 577 -10.88 44.66 26.96
CA LYS A 577 -11.83 44.12 25.98
C LYS A 577 -11.66 44.76 24.60
N GLU A 578 -12.08 44.03 23.59
CA GLU A 578 -12.07 44.45 22.19
C GLU A 578 -13.43 44.97 21.76
N PHE A 579 -13.44 46.05 20.98
CA PHE A 579 -14.65 46.70 20.51
C PHE A 579 -14.54 47.04 19.02
N LEU A 580 -15.63 46.81 18.29
CA LEU A 580 -15.89 47.37 16.97
C LEU A 580 -16.43 48.79 17.14
N ILE A 581 -15.67 49.76 16.66
CA ILE A 581 -15.95 51.19 16.75
C ILE A 581 -16.28 51.71 15.36
N LEU A 582 -17.43 52.35 15.21
CA LEU A 582 -17.81 53.08 14.01
C LEU A 582 -18.16 54.52 14.37
N GLY A 583 -17.64 55.47 13.61
CA GLY A 583 -17.88 56.88 13.85
C GLY A 583 -17.81 57.70 12.58
N ASP A 584 -18.05 58.99 12.76
CA ASP A 584 -18.00 59.99 11.71
C ASP A 584 -16.73 60.84 11.91
N SER A 585 -16.17 61.38 10.84
CA SER A 585 -14.99 62.24 10.88
C SER A 585 -15.40 63.65 11.31
N ASP A 586 -15.67 63.87 12.59
CA ASP A 586 -15.83 65.24 13.09
C ASP A 586 -14.43 65.90 13.16
N GLN A 587 -14.24 66.99 12.41
CA GLN A 587 -13.08 67.85 12.55
C GLN A 587 -13.20 68.66 13.85
N GLN A 588 -12.78 68.09 14.98
CA GLN A 588 -12.69 68.82 16.24
C GLN A 588 -11.40 68.47 17.00
N SER A 589 -10.55 69.50 17.17
CA SER A 589 -9.50 69.85 18.16
C SER A 589 -8.80 68.80 19.06
N ARG A 590 -9.03 67.50 18.98
CA ARG A 590 -8.39 66.48 19.84
C ARG A 590 -7.75 65.37 19.01
N PRO A 591 -6.52 64.93 19.36
CA PRO A 591 -5.91 63.77 18.71
C PRO A 591 -6.67 62.48 19.06
N GLY A 592 -6.99 61.68 18.05
CA GLY A 592 -7.69 60.39 18.19
C GLY A 592 -9.18 60.41 17.85
N PHE A 593 -9.91 59.39 18.29
CA PHE A 593 -11.31 59.15 17.95
C PHE A 593 -12.24 59.70 19.03
N VAL A 594 -13.25 60.50 18.66
CA VAL A 594 -14.26 60.98 19.60
C VAL A 594 -15.57 60.21 19.42
N ILE A 595 -16.10 59.67 20.51
CA ILE A 595 -17.41 59.02 20.52
C ILE A 595 -18.49 60.06 20.77
N ASN A 596 -19.37 60.25 19.77
CA ASN A 596 -20.54 61.12 19.87
C ASN A 596 -21.83 60.29 19.82
N ARG A 597 -23.00 60.94 19.91
CA ARG A 597 -24.33 60.29 19.83
C ARG A 597 -24.59 59.54 18.52
N ARG A 598 -23.80 59.81 17.48
CA ARG A 598 -23.86 59.10 16.21
C ARG A 598 -22.92 57.89 16.24
N SER A 599 -21.80 57.90 16.94
CA SER A 599 -20.87 56.78 17.01
C SER A 599 -21.50 55.49 17.58
N MET A 600 -20.94 54.33 17.21
CA MET A 600 -21.36 53.02 17.68
C MET A 600 -20.15 52.25 18.21
N VAL A 601 -20.28 51.68 19.41
CA VAL A 601 -19.23 50.90 20.07
C VAL A 601 -19.81 49.55 20.46
N ILE A 602 -19.39 48.49 19.78
CA ILE A 602 -19.96 47.14 19.93
C ILE A 602 -18.85 46.23 20.46
N GLU A 603 -19.11 45.50 21.56
CA GLU A 603 -18.14 44.51 22.06
C GLU A 603 -17.88 43.43 21.00
N TRP A 604 -16.60 43.22 20.68
CA TRP A 604 -16.16 42.28 19.67
C TRP A 604 -16.37 40.83 20.13
N ARG A 605 -16.89 39.99 19.23
CA ARG A 605 -17.06 38.54 19.45
C ARG A 605 -16.60 37.81 18.20
N ASN A 606 -16.21 36.54 18.34
CA ASN A 606 -15.64 35.75 17.24
C ASN A 606 -16.58 35.63 16.01
N ASP A 607 -17.90 35.66 16.19
CA ASP A 607 -18.88 35.64 15.10
C ASP A 607 -18.91 36.94 14.26
N TRP A 608 -18.34 38.04 14.76
CA TRP A 608 -18.25 39.31 14.04
C TRP A 608 -17.20 39.31 12.92
N GLN A 609 -16.15 38.49 13.00
CA GLN A 609 -15.14 38.38 11.93
C GLN A 609 -15.80 37.98 10.60
N LEU A 610 -16.61 36.92 10.62
CA LEU A 610 -17.37 36.45 9.45
C LEU A 610 -18.40 37.49 8.97
N ARG A 611 -19.05 38.21 9.89
CA ARG A 611 -20.00 39.28 9.53
C ARG A 611 -19.29 40.47 8.88
N MET A 612 -18.15 40.91 9.39
CA MET A 612 -17.38 42.03 8.84
C MET A 612 -16.84 41.69 7.45
N ARG A 613 -16.39 40.45 7.20
CA ARG A 613 -16.05 39.98 5.84
C ARG A 613 -17.23 40.10 4.86
N ARG A 614 -18.46 39.79 5.29
CA ARG A 614 -19.67 40.00 4.46
C ARG A 614 -19.99 41.48 4.23
N PHE A 615 -19.76 42.35 5.22
CA PHE A 615 -19.94 43.80 5.07
C PHE A 615 -18.91 44.41 4.13
N LEU A 616 -17.64 43.99 4.21
CA LEU A 616 -16.58 44.37 3.28
C LEU A 616 -16.94 44.00 1.83
N LYS A 617 -17.36 42.75 1.58
CA LYS A 617 -17.80 42.32 0.22
C LYS A 617 -19.01 43.11 -0.30
N LYS A 618 -19.91 43.56 0.58
CA LYS A 618 -21.08 44.38 0.23
C LYS A 618 -20.80 45.89 0.24
N ALA A 619 -19.61 46.32 0.66
CA ALA A 619 -19.25 47.73 0.77
C ALA A 619 -19.15 48.43 -0.59
N GLY A 620 -18.81 47.69 -1.65
CA GLY A 620 -18.86 48.20 -3.04
C GLY A 620 -20.26 48.61 -3.51
N LYS A 621 -21.32 48.23 -2.78
CA LYS A 621 -22.72 48.66 -3.03
C LYS A 621 -23.19 49.81 -2.12
N CYS A 622 -22.30 50.42 -1.34
CA CYS A 622 -22.62 51.63 -0.57
C CYS A 622 -22.82 52.81 -1.53
N ARG A 623 -23.98 52.91 -2.20
CA ARG A 623 -24.36 54.07 -3.02
C ARG A 623 -24.53 55.30 -2.13
N ASN A 624 -23.72 56.32 -2.42
CA ASN A 624 -23.74 57.72 -1.99
C ASN A 624 -24.64 58.10 -0.80
N SER A 625 -24.01 58.46 0.32
CA SER A 625 -24.44 59.62 1.10
C SER A 625 -23.22 60.39 1.62
N ARG A 626 -22.94 61.53 0.97
CA ARG A 626 -22.00 62.61 1.35
C ARG A 626 -20.49 62.33 1.25
N TYR A 627 -20.01 62.03 0.06
CA TYR A 627 -18.81 62.59 -0.61
C TYR A 627 -18.42 61.60 -1.70
N GLY A 628 -18.31 62.11 -2.92
CA GLY A 628 -18.18 61.30 -4.13
C GLY A 628 -16.83 60.62 -4.30
N ARG A 629 -16.89 59.61 -5.16
CA ARG A 629 -15.85 59.08 -6.05
C ARG A 629 -14.57 58.48 -5.44
N ASP A 630 -14.40 57.22 -5.86
CA ASP A 630 -13.14 56.52 -6.13
C ASP A 630 -12.35 55.98 -4.94
N ALA A 631 -12.43 54.66 -4.79
CA ALA A 631 -11.28 53.84 -4.41
C ALA A 631 -11.32 52.56 -5.26
N SER A 632 -10.27 52.41 -6.06
CA SER A 632 -10.04 51.36 -7.03
C SER A 632 -9.97 49.97 -6.37
N THR A 633 -10.21 48.98 -7.22
CA THR A 633 -10.22 47.54 -7.00
C THR A 633 -8.88 46.92 -6.55
N TYR A 634 -7.92 47.70 -6.05
CA TYR A 634 -6.55 47.23 -5.79
C TYR A 634 -6.22 46.85 -4.33
N GLU A 635 -7.09 47.14 -3.33
CA GLU A 635 -6.80 46.81 -1.92
C GLU A 635 -7.50 45.55 -1.38
N LEU A 636 -8.32 44.85 -2.18
CA LEU A 636 -8.98 43.61 -1.76
C LEU A 636 -8.15 42.34 -2.03
N GLU A 637 -7.08 42.43 -2.82
CA GLU A 637 -6.21 41.29 -3.12
C GLU A 637 -5.09 41.09 -2.10
N GLN A 638 -4.69 42.12 -1.34
CA GLN A 638 -3.62 42.00 -0.35
C GLN A 638 -4.08 41.40 0.98
N ILE A 639 -5.37 41.54 1.35
CA ILE A 639 -5.91 40.99 2.61
C ILE A 639 -6.24 39.48 2.48
N ALA A 640 -6.29 38.95 1.25
CA ALA A 640 -6.51 37.52 1.02
C ALA A 640 -5.22 36.67 1.05
N ARG A 641 -4.03 37.29 1.07
CA ARG A 641 -2.73 36.58 1.04
C ARG A 641 -2.07 36.38 2.40
N GLU A 642 -2.64 36.89 3.50
CA GLU A 642 -2.10 36.72 4.86
C GLU A 642 -3.15 36.16 5.85
N ALA A 643 -3.94 35.16 5.42
CA ALA A 643 -4.89 34.46 6.28
C ALA A 643 -4.82 32.95 6.10
#